data_AF-A0A4S3IYE5-F1
#
_entry.id   AF-A0A4S3IYE5-F1
#
_cell.length_a   1.000
_cell.length_b   1.000
_cell.length_c   1.000
_cell.angle_alpha   90.00
_cell.angle_beta   90.00
_cell.angle_gamma   90.00
#
_symmetry.space_group_name_H-M   'P 1'
#
loop_
_entity.id
_entity.type
_entity.pdbx_description
1 polymer ?
#
loop_
_entity_poly.entity_id
_entity_poly.type
_entity_poly.pdbx_seq_one_letter_code
_entity_poly.pdbx_strand_id
1 'polypeptide(L)'
;MADAGDNYDVGGMFNDPEGFYEPEPEPTFAEHPMCSGEVVRVRLVGSHPLYGNLLWNAGRMSAFYIEERAHDLIQGKDVLEIGAAAGVPSIVSAIKGARTTVMTDYPDPDLVENMRHNASLSASMIPKHSSLYVDGYKWGNTVEPLIAYLPPGENRFDVLIMADVVYSHREHGNLIKTMQQTLKKSREAVALVIFTPYEPWLLPKTEKFFPLAEENGFQVKKVFEKLMDNVLFENDPGAEWLAFTNIEYQNSISKVTCAPHPAQPEKKKDPATPTSTTPTSLINIMPLIILTGYPCSGLTYRANQLASALESTQDTLFSSGTIPATNSRYKIHVVPTHDASHPRTVYDHARTEKETRGVAYTRARRLLGKDSFVILDGMNYIKGYRYQLWCEAKALGTTCCVVHVGTPIDQCVANNEARIHHRENVKASEIRENTDAAGEQATGTKPPTETEDPYPPELLNNLIFRYEEPSTHSRWDKPLFTVPWSDPEPPIADIWSALTGIPHPSTVEAAEADDAPSALASILSSTQLSDVTSVAGSIAMTTTRAGGLQQRQRIKIKPHLATVQPVATNSSALYDMEKRTSAIVSAIRTFTTSNSSAQAALAQSEDSRGINIPVPEVSTSVFIPAHVATSSSTDELAGAGGILALPRLQRLRRQWVSLNRSYIGGSHSANQTSSVNGLAPDQVGDAFVRFLNAEFAGGEP
;
A
#
# COMPACT_ATOMS: atom_id res chain seq x y z
N MET A 1 -8.80 -69.60 -3.37
CA MET A 1 -7.53 -68.86 -3.19
C MET A 1 -7.92 -67.45 -2.82
N ALA A 2 -7.54 -67.01 -1.63
CA ALA A 2 -7.95 -65.73 -1.07
C ALA A 2 -7.13 -64.59 -1.68
N ASP A 3 -7.82 -63.51 -2.02
CA ASP A 3 -7.34 -62.27 -2.60
C ASP A 3 -6.75 -61.39 -1.49
N ALA A 4 -5.48 -61.01 -1.61
CA ALA A 4 -4.78 -60.15 -0.67
C ALA A 4 -4.71 -58.74 -1.28
N GLY A 5 -5.45 -57.81 -0.68
CA GLY A 5 -5.44 -56.40 -1.07
C GLY A 5 -4.15 -55.72 -0.65
N ASP A 6 -3.43 -55.16 -1.63
CA ASP A 6 -2.37 -54.18 -1.38
C ASP A 6 -3.01 -52.82 -1.11
N ASN A 7 -3.01 -52.47 0.17
CA ASN A 7 -3.40 -51.18 0.70
C ASN A 7 -2.21 -50.21 0.51
N TYR A 8 -2.19 -49.49 -0.61
CA TYR A 8 -1.22 -48.40 -0.81
C TYR A 8 -1.59 -47.22 0.08
N ASP A 9 -0.89 -47.10 1.21
CA ASP A 9 -0.92 -45.96 2.12
C ASP A 9 -0.39 -44.71 1.39
N VAL A 10 -1.30 -43.78 1.10
CA VAL A 10 -1.04 -42.47 0.46
C VAL A 10 -0.71 -41.37 1.49
N GLY A 11 -0.49 -41.72 2.77
CA GLY A 11 -0.35 -40.79 3.89
C GLY A 11 0.92 -39.93 3.96
N GLY A 12 1.84 -40.01 2.99
CA GLY A 12 3.12 -39.29 3.05
C GLY A 12 3.50 -38.48 1.80
N MET A 13 2.76 -38.60 0.70
CA MET A 13 3.20 -38.07 -0.61
C MET A 13 3.00 -36.54 -0.77
N PHE A 14 2.19 -35.94 0.10
CA PHE A 14 1.91 -34.50 0.14
C PHE A 14 2.53 -33.78 1.34
N ASN A 15 3.35 -34.49 2.13
CA ASN A 15 4.16 -33.80 3.12
C ASN A 15 5.31 -33.11 2.39
N ASP A 16 5.46 -31.83 2.64
CA ASP A 16 6.64 -31.10 2.19
C ASP A 16 7.89 -31.86 2.68
N PRO A 17 8.92 -32.05 1.83
CA PRO A 17 10.14 -32.73 2.22
C PRO A 17 10.74 -32.09 3.47
N GLU A 18 11.39 -32.89 4.32
CA GLU A 18 12.07 -32.39 5.52
C GLU A 18 13.08 -31.29 5.12
N GLY A 19 12.84 -30.04 5.55
CA GLY A 19 13.64 -28.87 5.18
C GLY A 19 13.19 -28.09 3.92
N PHE A 20 11.99 -28.33 3.38
CA PHE A 20 11.46 -27.60 2.20
C PHE A 20 11.19 -26.12 2.45
N TYR A 21 10.77 -25.76 3.67
CA TYR A 21 10.80 -24.38 4.16
C TYR A 21 12.00 -24.23 5.08
N GLU A 22 12.75 -23.14 4.95
CA GLU A 22 13.61 -22.71 6.05
C GLU A 22 12.71 -22.53 7.27
N PRO A 23 13.02 -23.17 8.42
CA PRO A 23 12.24 -22.95 9.63
C PRO A 23 12.20 -21.44 9.90
N GLU A 24 11.03 -20.92 10.29
CA GLU A 24 10.93 -19.53 10.70
C GLU A 24 12.05 -19.25 11.70
N PRO A 25 12.92 -18.25 11.46
CA PRO A 25 14.06 -18.01 12.33
C PRO A 25 13.53 -17.80 13.75
N GLU A 26 13.93 -18.68 14.66
CA GLU A 26 13.53 -18.64 16.06
C GLU A 26 13.77 -17.24 16.63
N PRO A 27 12.83 -16.69 17.43
CA PRO A 27 12.99 -15.39 18.06
C PRO A 27 14.32 -15.34 18.82
N THR A 28 15.20 -14.44 18.41
CA THR A 28 16.50 -14.25 19.08
C THR A 28 16.32 -13.36 20.31
N PHE A 29 17.18 -13.53 21.31
CA PHE A 29 17.18 -12.68 22.49
C PHE A 29 18.43 -11.80 22.49
N ALA A 30 18.26 -10.56 22.92
CA ALA A 30 19.36 -9.67 23.22
C ALA A 30 19.31 -9.26 24.69
N GLU A 31 20.49 -9.07 25.27
CA GLU A 31 20.65 -8.62 26.65
C GLU A 31 21.27 -7.23 26.68
N HIS A 32 20.72 -6.34 27.51
CA HIS A 32 21.26 -5.03 27.82
C HIS A 32 21.66 -4.99 29.30
N PRO A 33 22.97 -4.91 29.61
CA PRO A 33 23.42 -4.78 30.99
C PRO A 33 23.18 -3.35 31.48
N MET A 34 22.53 -3.21 32.64
CA MET A 34 22.34 -1.93 33.32
C MET A 34 23.57 -1.60 34.18
N CYS A 35 23.78 -0.31 34.45
CA CYS A 35 24.81 0.15 35.39
C CYS A 35 24.58 -0.36 36.82
N SER A 36 23.34 -0.71 37.18
CA SER A 36 23.01 -1.37 38.46
C SER A 36 23.55 -2.80 38.60
N GLY A 37 23.97 -3.43 37.50
CA GLY A 37 24.33 -4.86 37.42
C GLY A 37 23.16 -5.78 37.07
N GLU A 38 21.94 -5.25 36.96
CA GLU A 38 20.78 -5.98 36.42
C GLU A 38 20.86 -6.09 34.89
N VAL A 39 20.14 -7.05 34.30
CA VAL A 39 20.15 -7.28 32.86
C VAL A 39 18.73 -7.22 32.31
N VAL A 40 18.50 -6.30 31.39
CA VAL A 40 17.25 -6.23 30.63
C VAL A 40 17.36 -7.17 29.44
N ARG A 41 16.63 -8.28 29.47
CA ARG A 41 16.55 -9.24 28.36
C ARG A 41 15.33 -8.95 27.51
N VAL A 42 15.54 -8.80 26.20
CA VAL A 42 14.49 -8.53 25.21
C VAL A 42 14.50 -9.57 24.11
N ARG A 43 13.30 -9.95 23.67
CA ARG A 43 13.06 -10.75 22.48
C ARG A 43 13.09 -9.84 21.25
N LEU A 44 13.75 -10.30 20.19
CA LEU A 44 13.80 -9.67 18.87
C LEU A 44 12.90 -10.45 17.92
N VAL A 45 12.27 -9.76 16.97
CA VAL A 45 11.40 -10.39 15.98
C VAL A 45 12.30 -11.12 14.97
N GLY A 46 12.12 -12.43 14.75
CA GLY A 46 13.09 -13.27 14.01
C GLY A 46 13.49 -12.71 12.63
N SER A 47 12.51 -12.27 11.84
CA SER A 47 12.73 -11.44 10.66
C SER A 47 11.55 -10.47 10.50
N HIS A 48 11.81 -9.17 10.28
CA HIS A 48 10.73 -8.19 10.15
C HIS A 48 11.11 -7.08 9.16
N PRO A 49 10.22 -6.69 8.22
CA PRO A 49 10.50 -5.64 7.23
C PRO A 49 10.70 -4.24 7.82
N LEU A 50 10.41 -4.05 9.12
CA LEU A 50 10.64 -2.82 9.87
C LEU A 50 11.88 -2.88 10.78
N TYR A 51 12.82 -3.79 10.50
CA TYR A 51 14.10 -3.84 11.22
C TYR A 51 14.01 -4.18 12.72
N GLY A 52 12.91 -4.79 13.16
CA GLY A 52 12.67 -5.22 14.55
C GLY A 52 13.46 -6.47 15.00
N ASN A 53 14.36 -6.96 14.15
CA ASN A 53 15.17 -8.16 14.35
C ASN A 53 16.54 -7.88 14.98
N LEU A 54 16.85 -6.62 15.30
CA LEU A 54 18.13 -6.19 15.85
C LEU A 54 17.91 -5.26 17.05
N LEU A 55 18.76 -5.40 18.07
CA LEU A 55 18.86 -4.38 19.12
C LEU A 55 19.88 -3.33 18.69
N TRP A 56 19.37 -2.23 18.16
CA TRP A 56 20.14 -1.11 17.59
C TRP A 56 21.06 -0.43 18.62
N ASN A 57 22.20 0.08 18.14
CA ASN A 57 23.20 0.74 18.99
C ASN A 57 22.64 2.01 19.63
N ALA A 58 21.81 2.79 18.92
CA ALA A 58 21.14 3.94 19.52
C ALA A 58 20.21 3.51 20.66
N GLY A 59 19.54 2.36 20.57
CA GLY A 59 18.71 1.82 21.65
C GLY A 59 19.52 1.56 22.91
N ARG A 60 20.66 0.87 22.79
CA ARG A 60 21.58 0.61 23.93
C ARG A 60 22.16 1.89 24.50
N MET A 61 22.63 2.80 23.65
CA MET A 61 23.22 4.08 24.08
C MET A 61 22.20 5.00 24.73
N SER A 62 20.96 5.01 24.23
CA SER A 62 19.85 5.75 24.83
C SER A 62 19.58 5.23 26.24
N ALA A 63 19.54 3.92 26.43
CA ALA A 63 19.32 3.30 27.73
C ALA A 63 20.43 3.65 28.74
N PHE A 64 21.71 3.55 28.35
CA PHE A 64 22.83 3.98 29.22
C PHE A 64 22.74 5.47 29.58
N TYR A 65 22.51 6.35 28.60
CA TYR A 65 22.39 7.78 28.84
C TYR A 65 21.21 8.12 29.77
N ILE A 66 20.09 7.44 29.57
CA ILE A 66 18.90 7.55 30.42
C ILE A 66 19.22 7.11 31.85
N GLU A 67 19.88 5.97 32.02
CA GLU A 67 20.19 5.42 33.34
C GLU A 67 21.12 6.36 34.14
N GLU A 68 22.19 6.87 33.52
CA GLU A 68 23.13 7.82 34.14
C GLU A 68 22.46 9.12 34.59
N ARG A 69 21.36 9.51 33.93
CA ARG A 69 20.66 10.78 34.16
C ARG A 69 19.25 10.60 34.72
N ALA A 70 18.93 9.41 35.18
CA ALA A 70 17.59 9.02 35.60
C ALA A 70 16.96 9.99 36.60
N HIS A 71 17.74 10.44 37.59
CA HIS A 71 17.28 11.33 38.66
C HIS A 71 16.68 12.64 38.11
N ASP A 72 17.31 13.26 37.11
CA ASP A 72 16.87 14.56 36.58
C ASP A 72 15.97 14.42 35.35
N LEU A 73 16.18 13.37 34.55
CA LEU A 73 15.57 13.22 33.23
C LEU A 73 14.29 12.39 33.26
N ILE A 74 14.21 11.36 34.11
CA ILE A 74 13.17 10.32 34.02
C ILE A 74 12.33 10.22 35.29
N GLN A 75 12.94 10.30 36.46
CA GLN A 75 12.26 9.98 37.72
C GLN A 75 11.03 10.88 37.93
N GLY A 76 9.85 10.26 38.05
CA GLY A 76 8.56 10.95 38.21
C GLY A 76 8.04 11.69 36.97
N LYS A 77 8.67 11.53 35.80
CA LYS A 77 8.30 12.17 34.53
C LYS A 77 7.43 11.26 33.65
N ASP A 78 6.66 11.86 32.75
CA ASP A 78 5.94 11.12 31.70
C ASP A 78 6.80 11.01 30.43
N VAL A 79 7.02 9.79 29.97
CA VAL A 79 7.96 9.43 28.91
C VAL A 79 7.20 8.78 27.75
N LEU A 80 7.48 9.22 26.53
CA LEU A 80 7.02 8.58 25.29
C LEU A 80 8.24 8.12 24.49
N GLU A 81 8.23 6.90 23.99
CA GLU A 81 9.18 6.43 22.98
C GLU A 81 8.44 6.18 21.67
N ILE A 82 9.01 6.66 20.56
CA ILE A 82 8.53 6.36 19.20
C ILE A 82 9.60 5.58 18.44
N GLY A 83 9.18 4.53 17.72
CA GLY A 83 10.12 3.65 17.02
C GLY A 83 10.92 2.77 17.98
N ALA A 84 10.25 2.20 18.98
CA ALA A 84 10.89 1.52 20.10
C ALA A 84 11.53 0.16 19.74
N ALA A 85 11.04 -0.52 18.70
CA ALA A 85 11.40 -1.87 18.28
C ALA A 85 11.39 -2.88 19.45
N ALA A 86 12.55 -3.14 20.06
CA ALA A 86 12.68 -4.03 21.22
C ALA A 86 12.30 -3.34 22.55
N GLY A 87 12.30 -2.01 22.61
CA GLY A 87 11.78 -1.22 23.73
C GLY A 87 12.73 -1.00 24.90
N VAL A 88 14.03 -1.25 24.74
CA VAL A 88 15.01 -1.15 25.85
C VAL A 88 15.01 0.24 26.53
N PRO A 89 15.01 1.38 25.80
CA PRO A 89 14.99 2.70 26.45
C PRO A 89 13.73 2.96 27.29
N SER A 90 12.55 2.56 26.81
CA SER A 90 11.30 2.64 27.58
C SER A 90 11.30 1.74 28.81
N ILE A 91 11.78 0.49 28.68
CA ILE A 91 11.88 -0.44 29.81
C ILE A 91 12.80 0.13 30.89
N VAL A 92 13.99 0.61 30.51
CA VAL A 92 14.93 1.22 31.46
C VAL A 92 14.31 2.47 32.08
N SER A 93 13.61 3.32 31.30
CA SER A 93 12.92 4.49 31.85
C SER A 93 11.88 4.11 32.93
N ALA A 94 11.12 3.05 32.71
CA ALA A 94 10.17 2.53 33.69
C ALA A 94 10.88 1.98 34.94
N ILE A 95 11.93 1.16 34.77
CA ILE A 95 12.74 0.63 35.89
C ILE A 95 13.32 1.77 36.74
N LYS A 96 13.76 2.87 36.11
CA LYS A 96 14.32 4.03 36.80
C LYS A 96 13.27 4.97 37.42
N GLY A 97 11.99 4.59 37.39
CA GLY A 97 10.94 5.30 38.13
C GLY A 97 10.28 6.44 37.35
N ALA A 98 10.18 6.35 36.02
CA ALA A 98 9.25 7.17 35.26
C ALA A 98 7.84 7.06 35.86
N ARG A 99 7.07 8.14 35.89
CA ARG A 99 5.68 8.07 36.37
C ARG A 99 4.84 7.24 35.39
N THR A 100 4.95 7.58 34.12
CA THR A 100 4.25 6.92 33.01
C THR A 100 5.22 6.78 31.86
N THR A 101 5.41 5.58 31.33
CA THR A 101 6.14 5.34 30.10
C THR A 101 5.20 4.75 29.07
N VAL A 102 5.15 5.34 27.87
CA VAL A 102 4.40 4.82 26.73
C VAL A 102 5.40 4.43 25.66
N MET A 103 5.55 3.14 25.43
CA MET A 103 6.42 2.56 24.41
C MET A 103 5.63 2.35 23.13
N THR A 104 6.09 2.92 22.00
CA THR A 104 5.36 2.80 20.73
C THR A 104 6.25 2.51 19.54
N ASP A 105 5.68 1.77 18.59
CA ASP A 105 6.23 1.56 17.26
C ASP A 105 5.08 1.44 16.25
N TYR A 106 5.39 1.25 14.96
CA TYR A 106 4.38 1.09 13.91
C TYR A 106 3.30 0.07 14.32
N PRO A 107 2.00 0.32 14.04
CA PRO A 107 0.88 -0.51 14.49
C PRO A 107 0.79 -1.82 13.69
N ASP A 108 1.86 -2.60 13.76
CA ASP A 108 1.99 -3.96 13.28
C ASP A 108 1.73 -4.93 14.44
N PRO A 109 0.83 -5.92 14.30
CA PRO A 109 0.49 -6.82 15.40
C PRO A 109 1.68 -7.57 15.99
N ASP A 110 2.62 -8.05 15.17
CA ASP A 110 3.74 -8.86 15.63
C ASP A 110 4.76 -8.01 16.38
N LEU A 111 5.03 -6.81 15.87
CA LEU A 111 5.91 -5.84 16.51
C LEU A 111 5.36 -5.36 17.86
N VAL A 112 4.07 -5.00 17.91
CA VAL A 112 3.42 -4.54 19.13
C VAL A 112 3.33 -5.66 20.16
N GLU A 113 3.02 -6.89 19.75
CA GLU A 113 2.99 -8.03 20.65
C GLU A 113 4.39 -8.39 21.18
N ASN A 114 5.43 -8.22 20.36
CA ASN A 114 6.81 -8.37 20.82
C ASN A 114 7.21 -7.34 21.88
N MET A 115 6.82 -6.07 21.69
CA MET A 115 7.02 -5.03 22.71
C MET A 115 6.27 -5.34 24.01
N ARG A 116 5.03 -5.84 23.94
CA ARG A 116 4.25 -6.26 25.13
C ARG A 116 4.91 -7.42 25.86
N HIS A 117 5.46 -8.38 25.12
CA HIS A 117 6.22 -9.48 25.68
C HIS A 117 7.45 -8.96 26.44
N ASN A 118 8.24 -8.08 25.84
CA ASN A 118 9.44 -7.50 26.47
C ASN A 118 9.11 -6.65 27.72
N ALA A 119 8.03 -5.88 27.67
CA ALA A 119 7.52 -5.15 28.82
C ALA A 119 7.12 -6.10 29.96
N SER A 120 6.46 -7.22 29.63
CA SER A 120 6.05 -8.24 30.60
C SER A 120 7.24 -8.97 31.23
N LEU A 121 8.27 -9.29 30.45
CA LEU A 121 9.52 -9.90 30.96
C LEU A 121 10.22 -9.01 31.98
N SER A 122 10.08 -7.69 31.85
CA SER A 122 10.75 -6.72 32.73
C SER A 122 9.87 -6.23 33.88
N ALA A 123 8.63 -6.72 33.99
CA ALA A 123 7.63 -6.22 34.94
C ALA A 123 8.08 -6.35 36.41
N SER A 124 8.86 -7.37 36.77
CA SER A 124 9.37 -7.55 38.14
C SER A 124 10.43 -6.51 38.54
N MET A 125 11.10 -5.89 37.58
CA MET A 125 12.11 -4.86 37.80
C MET A 125 11.50 -3.44 37.86
N ILE A 126 10.26 -3.27 37.40
CA ILE A 126 9.58 -1.96 37.37
C ILE A 126 9.00 -1.64 38.76
N PRO A 127 9.37 -0.50 39.37
CA PRO A 127 8.81 -0.09 40.65
C PRO A 127 7.29 0.09 40.57
N LYS A 128 6.55 -0.25 41.65
CA LYS A 128 5.08 -0.17 41.69
C LYS A 128 4.47 1.21 41.39
N HIS A 129 5.24 2.28 41.53
CA HIS A 129 4.81 3.66 41.26
C HIS A 129 5.12 4.10 39.82
N SER A 130 5.69 3.22 39.01
CA SER A 130 5.98 3.42 37.59
C SER A 130 5.05 2.53 36.75
N SER A 131 4.50 3.09 35.68
CA SER A 131 3.65 2.35 34.74
C SER A 131 4.29 2.32 33.37
N LEU A 132 4.31 1.14 32.72
CA LEU A 132 4.77 0.95 31.35
C LEU A 132 3.61 0.46 30.48
N TYR A 133 3.25 1.24 29.47
CA TYR A 133 2.24 0.93 28.47
C TYR A 133 2.88 0.71 27.11
N VAL A 134 2.25 -0.14 26.30
CA VAL A 134 2.72 -0.49 24.95
C VAL A 134 1.57 -0.33 23.96
N ASP A 135 1.80 0.42 22.90
CA ASP A 135 0.79 0.62 21.85
C ASP A 135 1.40 0.84 20.45
N GLY A 136 0.57 0.67 19.42
CA GLY A 136 0.93 0.97 18.05
C GLY A 136 0.75 2.46 17.73
N TYR A 137 1.78 3.11 17.21
CA TYR A 137 1.74 4.50 16.77
C TYR A 137 2.50 4.71 15.47
N LYS A 138 1.81 5.28 14.49
CA LYS A 138 2.41 5.75 13.24
C LYS A 138 2.74 7.23 13.38
N TRP A 139 4.00 7.60 13.11
CA TRP A 139 4.47 8.98 13.23
C TRP A 139 3.60 9.97 12.45
N GLY A 140 3.22 11.06 13.09
CA GLY A 140 2.38 12.12 12.52
C GLY A 140 0.87 11.86 12.55
N ASN A 141 0.41 10.70 13.04
CA ASN A 141 -1.01 10.46 13.31
C ASN A 141 -1.50 11.23 14.55
N THR A 142 -2.80 11.15 14.81
CA THR A 142 -3.47 11.63 16.02
C THR A 142 -2.84 11.03 17.29
N VAL A 143 -2.55 11.87 18.28
CA VAL A 143 -1.82 11.50 19.52
C VAL A 143 -2.75 11.27 20.71
N GLU A 144 -4.05 11.48 20.54
CA GLU A 144 -5.08 11.32 21.55
C GLU A 144 -5.04 9.93 22.23
N PRO A 145 -4.83 8.81 21.50
CA PRO A 145 -4.68 7.49 22.14
C PRO A 145 -3.45 7.40 23.04
N LEU A 146 -2.35 8.08 22.70
CA LEU A 146 -1.13 8.08 23.51
C LEU A 146 -1.31 8.90 24.79
N ILE A 147 -2.00 10.04 24.66
CA ILE A 147 -2.30 10.93 25.77
C ILE A 147 -3.25 10.26 26.77
N ALA A 148 -4.11 9.34 26.31
CA ALA A 148 -5.05 8.62 27.16
C ALA A 148 -4.37 7.75 28.24
N TYR A 149 -3.09 7.40 28.07
CA TYR A 149 -2.31 6.68 29.09
C TYR A 149 -1.76 7.59 30.20
N LEU A 150 -1.78 8.91 30.01
CA LEU A 150 -1.27 9.85 31.00
C LEU A 150 -2.22 9.98 32.20
N PRO A 151 -1.69 10.37 33.37
CA PRO A 151 -2.51 10.63 34.55
C PRO A 151 -3.57 11.72 34.27
N PRO A 152 -4.73 11.68 34.96
CA PRO A 152 -5.76 12.69 34.79
C PRO A 152 -5.22 14.12 34.98
N GLY A 153 -5.46 14.98 34.00
CA GLY A 153 -5.01 16.38 34.00
C GLY A 153 -3.70 16.63 33.23
N GLU A 154 -2.94 15.58 32.89
CA GLU A 154 -1.80 15.67 31.99
C GLU A 154 -2.23 15.42 30.54
N ASN A 155 -1.67 16.15 29.59
CA ASN A 155 -2.03 16.04 28.18
C ASN A 155 -0.83 15.90 27.22
N ARG A 156 0.39 15.89 27.76
CA ARG A 156 1.66 15.92 27.03
C ARG A 156 2.75 15.25 27.86
N PHE A 157 3.82 14.82 27.21
CA PHE A 157 4.96 14.13 27.80
C PHE A 157 6.07 15.10 28.18
N ASP A 158 6.80 14.78 29.25
CA ASP A 158 8.01 15.50 29.66
C ASP A 158 9.21 15.07 28.79
N VAL A 159 9.31 13.79 28.45
CA VAL A 159 10.42 13.25 27.66
C VAL A 159 9.89 12.48 26.46
N LEU A 160 10.47 12.76 25.28
CA LEU A 160 10.26 11.99 24.06
C LEU A 160 11.58 11.32 23.66
N ILE A 161 11.60 9.99 23.58
CA ILE A 161 12.74 9.20 23.15
C ILE A 161 12.58 8.90 21.66
N MET A 162 13.63 9.21 20.90
CA MET A 162 13.74 9.04 19.45
C MET A 162 15.08 8.36 19.15
N ALA A 163 15.14 7.05 19.34
CA ALA A 163 16.34 6.24 19.08
C ALA A 163 16.30 5.67 17.66
N ASP A 164 17.28 6.02 16.83
CA ASP A 164 17.40 5.58 15.42
C ASP A 164 16.13 5.76 14.59
N VAL A 165 15.41 6.87 14.71
CA VAL A 165 14.23 7.17 13.87
C VAL A 165 14.48 8.20 12.78
N VAL A 166 15.53 9.02 12.92
CA VAL A 166 15.80 10.15 12.02
C VAL A 166 16.47 9.75 10.70
N TYR A 167 16.89 8.49 10.53
CA TYR A 167 17.42 8.00 9.25
C TYR A 167 16.36 8.08 8.13
N SER A 168 15.08 7.96 8.49
CA SER A 168 13.95 8.10 7.57
C SER A 168 13.68 9.57 7.28
N HIS A 169 14.54 10.18 6.46
CA HIS A 169 14.48 11.59 6.07
C HIS A 169 13.16 12.04 5.44
N ARG A 170 12.36 11.10 4.88
CA ARG A 170 11.01 11.39 4.36
C ARG A 170 9.99 11.64 5.47
N GLU A 171 10.25 11.12 6.67
CA GLU A 171 9.36 11.19 7.83
C GLU A 171 9.74 12.31 8.80
N HIS A 172 10.80 13.10 8.54
CA HIS A 172 11.21 14.22 9.41
C HIS A 172 10.07 15.17 9.75
N GLY A 173 9.22 15.51 8.78
CA GLY A 173 8.03 16.34 9.02
C GLY A 173 7.01 15.69 9.97
N ASN A 174 6.81 14.38 9.87
CA ASN A 174 5.89 13.63 10.74
C ASN A 174 6.46 13.43 12.15
N LEU A 175 7.79 13.26 12.26
CA LEU A 175 8.50 13.23 13.55
C LEU A 175 8.39 14.58 14.27
N ILE A 176 8.64 15.69 13.57
CA ILE A 176 8.49 17.05 14.11
C ILE A 176 7.05 17.34 14.52
N LYS A 177 6.07 16.95 13.69
CA LYS A 177 4.65 17.06 14.04
C LYS A 177 4.33 16.28 15.32
N THR A 178 4.85 15.07 15.45
CA THR A 178 4.71 14.27 16.68
C THR A 178 5.30 15.02 17.86
N MET A 179 6.54 15.51 17.79
CA MET A 179 7.17 16.30 18.84
C MET A 179 6.31 17.52 19.24
N GLN A 180 5.74 18.23 18.26
CA GLN A 180 4.91 19.41 18.52
C GLN A 180 3.62 19.06 19.28
N GLN A 181 3.05 17.89 19.00
CA GLN A 181 1.79 17.42 19.56
C GLN A 181 1.97 16.70 20.91
N THR A 182 3.09 16.02 21.13
CA THR A 182 3.30 15.18 22.32
C THR A 182 4.11 15.87 23.41
N LEU A 183 5.09 16.72 23.10
CA LEU A 183 5.93 17.35 24.14
C LEU A 183 5.22 18.50 24.86
N LYS A 184 5.39 18.57 26.19
CA LYS A 184 4.97 19.71 27.02
C LYS A 184 5.66 20.98 26.54
N LYS A 185 4.94 22.12 26.59
CA LYS A 185 5.47 23.43 26.22
C LYS A 185 6.24 24.04 27.40
N SER A 186 7.29 23.34 27.83
CA SER A 186 8.16 23.73 28.94
C SER A 186 9.63 23.60 28.52
N ARG A 187 10.50 24.38 29.17
CA ARG A 187 11.96 24.26 29.00
C ARG A 187 12.52 22.97 29.62
N GLU A 188 11.76 22.37 30.53
CA GLU A 188 12.11 21.08 31.14
C GLU A 188 11.75 19.90 30.23
N ALA A 189 10.87 20.10 29.25
CA ALA A 189 10.45 19.04 28.34
C ALA A 189 11.44 18.87 27.20
N VAL A 190 11.80 17.62 26.90
CA VAL A 190 12.93 17.31 26.01
C VAL A 190 12.59 16.17 25.06
N ALA A 191 12.97 16.30 23.80
CA ALA A 191 13.17 15.17 22.90
C ALA A 191 14.65 14.76 22.93
N LEU A 192 14.90 13.49 23.24
CA LEU A 192 16.20 12.85 23.12
C LEU A 192 16.26 12.21 21.75
N VAL A 193 17.06 12.78 20.85
CA VAL A 193 17.27 12.23 19.51
C VAL A 193 18.65 11.59 19.49
N ILE A 194 18.68 10.28 19.39
CA ILE A 194 19.90 9.47 19.33
C ILE A 194 19.89 8.76 17.99
N PHE A 195 20.98 8.83 17.25
CA PHE A 195 21.09 8.09 16.00
C PHE A 195 22.52 7.63 15.72
N THR A 196 22.63 6.52 14.99
CA THR A 196 23.84 6.02 14.37
C THR A 196 23.70 6.15 12.85
N PRO A 197 24.64 6.81 12.14
CA PRO A 197 24.61 6.87 10.69
C PRO A 197 25.16 5.57 10.08
N TYR A 198 24.30 4.56 9.96
CA TYR A 198 24.63 3.27 9.33
C TYR A 198 24.97 3.40 7.84
N GLU A 199 24.46 4.44 7.18
CA GLU A 199 24.81 4.82 5.81
C GLU A 199 25.49 6.20 5.84
N PRO A 200 26.82 6.27 6.01
CA PRO A 200 27.54 7.53 6.24
C PRO A 200 27.33 8.57 5.13
N TRP A 201 27.19 8.13 3.87
CA TRP A 201 26.89 9.01 2.74
C TRP A 201 25.48 9.65 2.81
N LEU A 202 24.56 9.13 3.62
CA LEU A 202 23.25 9.72 3.89
C LEU A 202 23.22 10.61 5.13
N LEU A 203 24.31 10.70 5.90
CA LEU A 203 24.39 11.56 7.08
C LEU A 203 23.96 13.02 6.79
N PRO A 204 24.36 13.67 5.69
CA PRO A 204 23.90 15.03 5.37
C PRO A 204 22.39 15.14 5.15
N LYS A 205 21.69 14.03 4.83
CA LYS A 205 20.22 14.00 4.76
C LYS A 205 19.60 13.78 6.13
N THR A 206 20.18 12.90 6.95
CA THR A 206 19.74 12.65 8.33
C THR A 206 19.85 13.92 9.18
N GLU A 207 20.96 14.66 9.07
CA GLU A 207 21.20 15.89 9.84
C GLU A 207 20.23 17.04 9.49
N LYS A 208 19.56 17.00 8.33
CA LYS A 208 18.52 17.99 7.97
C LYS A 208 17.35 18.01 8.96
N PHE A 209 17.18 16.95 9.74
CA PHE A 209 16.19 16.91 10.82
C PHE A 209 16.39 18.06 11.81
N PHE A 210 17.64 18.39 12.17
CA PHE A 210 17.93 19.35 13.23
C PHE A 210 17.61 20.80 12.83
N PRO A 211 18.08 21.33 11.68
CA PRO A 211 17.63 22.65 11.21
C PRO A 211 16.11 22.71 11.02
N LEU A 212 15.49 21.64 10.50
CA LEU A 212 14.05 21.60 10.32
C LEU A 212 13.29 21.65 11.66
N ALA A 213 13.82 21.01 12.71
CA ALA A 213 13.27 21.10 14.05
C ALA A 213 13.39 22.54 14.61
N GLU A 214 14.51 23.22 14.37
CA GLU A 214 14.70 24.62 14.77
C GLU A 214 13.71 25.56 14.07
N GLU A 215 13.54 25.41 12.76
CA GLU A 215 12.54 26.14 11.96
C GLU A 215 11.10 25.92 12.48
N ASN A 216 10.85 24.79 13.13
CA ASN A 216 9.54 24.40 13.65
C ASN A 216 9.36 24.66 15.15
N GLY A 217 10.16 25.57 15.73
CA GLY A 217 9.96 26.12 17.07
C GLY A 217 10.66 25.35 18.19
N PHE A 218 11.61 24.48 17.84
CA PHE A 218 12.47 23.82 18.81
C PHE A 218 13.85 24.49 18.90
N GLN A 219 14.56 24.19 19.97
CA GLN A 219 15.96 24.50 20.18
C GLN A 219 16.72 23.18 20.18
N VAL A 220 17.71 23.04 19.30
CA VAL A 220 18.54 21.85 19.23
C VAL A 220 19.86 22.11 19.93
N LYS A 221 20.26 21.20 20.82
CA LYS A 221 21.57 21.19 21.46
C LYS A 221 22.21 19.82 21.33
N LYS A 222 23.33 19.73 20.62
CA LYS A 222 24.18 18.53 20.62
C LYS A 222 24.72 18.31 22.04
N VAL A 223 24.47 17.12 22.59
CA VAL A 223 24.85 16.72 23.95
C VAL A 223 26.24 16.09 23.93
N PHE A 224 26.42 15.06 23.11
CA PHE A 224 27.73 14.45 22.87
C PHE A 224 27.73 13.70 21.54
N GLU A 225 28.93 13.31 21.16
CA GLU A 225 29.22 12.38 20.08
C GLU A 225 30.21 11.35 20.60
N LYS A 226 29.96 10.07 20.36
CA LYS A 226 30.85 8.98 20.78
C LYS A 226 31.13 8.07 19.59
N LEU A 227 32.41 7.83 19.37
CA LEU A 227 32.88 6.83 18.43
C LEU A 227 32.71 5.42 19.02
N MET A 228 32.21 4.48 18.21
CA MET A 228 32.02 3.09 18.62
C MET A 228 33.24 2.23 18.27
N ASP A 229 33.65 1.36 19.20
CA ASP A 229 34.84 0.50 19.02
C ASP A 229 34.63 -0.63 17.99
N ASN A 230 33.37 -1.02 17.74
CA ASN A 230 32.99 -2.11 16.82
C ASN A 230 31.87 -1.66 15.87
N VAL A 231 31.93 -2.14 14.63
CA VAL A 231 30.87 -1.97 13.61
C VAL A 231 29.69 -2.89 13.90
N LEU A 232 28.45 -2.44 13.64
CA LEU A 232 27.26 -3.29 13.86
C LEU A 232 27.18 -4.46 12.86
N PHE A 233 27.78 -4.29 11.66
CA PHE A 233 27.85 -5.31 10.61
C PHE A 233 29.31 -5.52 10.20
N GLU A 234 29.83 -6.75 10.33
CA GLU A 234 31.24 -7.08 10.05
C GLU A 234 31.66 -6.82 8.59
N ASN A 235 30.70 -6.81 7.65
CA ASN A 235 30.93 -6.63 6.21
C ASN A 235 30.33 -5.32 5.66
N ASP A 236 30.23 -4.27 6.48
CA ASP A 236 29.63 -3.00 6.07
C ASP A 236 30.52 -2.27 5.02
N PRO A 237 30.03 -2.02 3.80
CA PRO A 237 30.77 -1.27 2.77
C PRO A 237 31.09 0.19 3.19
N GLY A 238 30.46 0.70 4.25
CA GLY A 238 30.80 1.98 4.86
C GLY A 238 32.23 2.04 5.41
N ALA A 239 32.83 0.92 5.83
CA ALA A 239 34.15 0.90 6.46
C ALA A 239 35.27 1.48 5.56
N GLU A 240 35.23 1.23 4.25
CA GLU A 240 36.24 1.75 3.30
C GLU A 240 36.06 3.24 2.97
N TRP A 241 34.81 3.74 3.00
CA TRP A 241 34.51 5.16 2.74
C TRP A 241 34.79 6.06 3.96
N LEU A 242 34.55 5.52 5.15
CA LEU A 242 34.86 6.10 6.45
C LEU A 242 36.39 6.32 6.61
N ALA A 243 37.20 5.36 6.16
CA ALA A 243 38.67 5.46 6.12
C ALA A 243 39.20 6.58 5.20
N PHE A 244 38.43 6.99 4.16
CA PHE A 244 38.79 8.08 3.25
C PHE A 244 38.32 9.46 3.73
N THR A 245 37.39 9.54 4.69
CA THR A 245 36.74 10.79 5.12
C THR A 245 36.95 11.16 6.59
N ASN A 246 37.65 10.32 7.38
CA ASN A 246 37.84 10.52 8.83
C ASN A 246 36.52 10.64 9.61
N ILE A 247 35.46 10.04 9.08
CA ILE A 247 34.19 9.82 9.79
C ILE A 247 34.25 8.33 10.08
N GLU A 248 34.10 7.89 11.33
CA GLU A 248 33.90 6.48 11.71
C GLU A 248 32.56 6.41 12.46
N TYR A 249 32.03 5.23 12.82
CA TYR A 249 30.67 5.09 13.38
C TYR A 249 30.45 5.95 14.64
N GLN A 250 29.75 7.07 14.46
CA GLN A 250 29.48 8.05 15.49
C GLN A 250 28.04 7.91 16.01
N ASN A 251 27.88 7.71 17.31
CA ASN A 251 26.60 7.94 17.96
C ASN A 251 26.51 9.41 18.35
N SER A 252 25.51 10.12 17.85
CA SER A 252 25.24 11.49 18.26
C SER A 252 23.96 11.56 19.09
N ILE A 253 24.04 12.22 20.25
CA ILE A 253 22.86 12.57 21.04
C ILE A 253 22.63 14.06 20.93
N SER A 254 21.43 14.43 20.49
CA SER A 254 20.93 15.79 20.46
C SER A 254 19.71 15.92 21.36
N LYS A 255 19.75 16.91 22.25
CA LYS A 255 18.63 17.32 23.08
C LYS A 255 17.86 18.42 22.37
N VAL A 256 16.57 18.21 22.17
CA VAL A 256 15.69 19.15 21.48
C VAL A 256 14.61 19.66 22.45
N THR A 257 14.55 20.96 22.71
CA THR A 257 13.61 21.59 23.68
C THR A 257 12.71 22.63 23.02
N CYS A 258 11.59 23.02 23.62
CA CYS A 258 10.76 24.10 23.08
C CYS A 258 11.47 25.47 23.20
N ALA A 259 11.44 26.28 22.12
CA ALA A 259 11.97 27.65 22.17
C ALA A 259 11.09 28.56 23.05
N PRO A 260 11.66 29.54 23.78
CA PRO A 260 10.87 30.51 24.52
C PRO A 260 10.07 31.43 23.59
N HIS A 261 8.81 31.69 23.95
CA HIS A 261 7.95 32.64 23.23
C HIS A 261 8.56 34.06 23.31
N PRO A 262 9.00 34.69 22.21
CA PRO A 262 9.37 36.09 22.27
C PRO A 262 8.10 36.94 22.29
N ALA A 263 8.01 37.87 23.24
CA ALA A 263 7.09 39.00 23.15
C ALA A 263 7.39 39.74 21.85
N GLN A 264 6.40 39.88 20.97
CA GLN A 264 6.60 40.48 19.65
C GLN A 264 6.89 41.99 19.76
N PRO A 265 8.00 42.50 19.21
CA PRO A 265 8.12 43.90 18.88
C PRO A 265 7.70 44.13 17.42
N GLU A 266 6.87 45.15 17.20
CA GLU A 266 6.48 45.66 15.89
C GLU A 266 7.73 45.99 15.06
N LYS A 267 7.85 45.43 13.83
CA LYS A 267 8.90 45.80 12.88
C LYS A 267 8.35 46.58 11.70
N LYS A 268 8.88 47.81 11.57
CA LYS A 268 8.76 48.69 10.41
C LYS A 268 9.26 48.00 9.13
N LYS A 269 8.54 48.21 8.04
CA LYS A 269 8.92 47.83 6.67
C LYS A 269 9.94 48.84 6.13
N ASP A 270 11.12 48.35 5.75
CA ASP A 270 11.98 48.99 4.75
C ASP A 270 11.92 48.18 3.44
N PRO A 271 12.05 48.83 2.27
CA PRO A 271 11.76 48.21 0.97
C PRO A 271 12.95 47.39 0.45
N ALA A 272 12.68 46.16 -0.01
CA ALA A 272 13.67 45.29 -0.64
C ALA A 272 13.74 45.53 -2.16
N THR A 273 14.96 45.72 -2.64
CA THR A 273 15.39 45.66 -4.06
C THR A 273 15.32 44.21 -4.58
N PRO A 274 15.01 43.96 -5.87
CA PRO A 274 14.89 42.61 -6.39
C PRO A 274 16.24 42.13 -6.95
N THR A 275 16.74 41.01 -6.44
CA THR A 275 17.74 40.19 -7.14
C THR A 275 17.12 38.83 -7.40
N SER A 276 16.80 38.60 -8.67
CA SER A 276 16.42 37.29 -9.19
C SER A 276 17.64 36.39 -9.29
N THR A 277 17.52 35.15 -8.85
CA THR A 277 18.05 33.95 -9.51
C THR A 277 17.58 32.70 -8.75
N THR A 278 16.54 32.05 -9.25
CA THR A 278 16.22 30.65 -8.92
C THR A 278 16.94 29.74 -9.91
N PRO A 279 17.76 28.77 -9.50
CA PRO A 279 18.07 27.64 -10.34
C PRO A 279 16.99 26.57 -10.12
N THR A 280 16.05 26.47 -11.07
CA THR A 280 15.16 25.32 -11.20
C THR A 280 15.99 24.16 -11.74
N SER A 281 16.64 23.39 -10.87
CA SER A 281 17.24 22.12 -11.29
C SER A 281 16.09 21.14 -11.57
N LEU A 282 15.74 20.98 -12.84
CA LEU A 282 14.87 19.89 -13.30
C LEU A 282 15.49 18.57 -12.82
N ILE A 283 14.82 17.93 -11.85
CA ILE A 283 15.24 16.63 -11.33
C ILE A 283 15.13 15.67 -12.50
N ASN A 284 16.25 15.04 -12.87
CA ASN A 284 16.28 14.04 -13.94
C ASN A 284 15.56 12.79 -13.40
N ILE A 285 14.26 12.69 -13.67
CA ILE A 285 13.39 11.62 -13.19
C ILE A 285 13.36 10.51 -14.23
N MET A 286 13.66 9.32 -13.77
CA MET A 286 13.58 8.05 -14.49
C MET A 286 12.17 7.49 -14.25
N PRO A 287 11.42 7.04 -15.25
CA PRO A 287 10.12 6.39 -15.01
C PRO A 287 9.97 4.93 -15.51
N LEU A 288 9.52 4.03 -14.61
CA LEU A 288 9.02 2.69 -14.93
C LEU A 288 7.48 2.68 -15.02
N ILE A 289 6.93 2.16 -16.11
CA ILE A 289 5.49 1.95 -16.30
C ILE A 289 5.22 0.46 -16.27
N ILE A 290 4.46 0.00 -15.28
CA ILE A 290 4.05 -1.41 -15.15
C ILE A 290 2.63 -1.53 -15.68
N LEU A 291 2.45 -2.14 -16.84
CA LEU A 291 1.11 -2.48 -17.33
C LEU A 291 0.57 -3.69 -16.57
N THR A 292 -0.73 -3.76 -16.35
CA THR A 292 -1.37 -4.97 -15.85
C THR A 292 -2.80 -5.09 -16.35
N GLY A 293 -3.26 -6.30 -16.58
CA GLY A 293 -4.60 -6.60 -17.06
C GLY A 293 -4.74 -8.08 -17.36
N TYR A 294 -5.96 -8.52 -17.67
CA TYR A 294 -6.23 -9.90 -18.09
C TYR A 294 -5.38 -10.29 -19.32
N PRO A 295 -5.10 -11.59 -19.55
CA PRO A 295 -4.58 -12.03 -20.84
C PRO A 295 -5.50 -11.56 -21.97
N CYS A 296 -4.94 -11.19 -23.12
CA CYS A 296 -5.68 -10.68 -24.29
C CYS A 296 -6.50 -9.38 -24.06
N SER A 297 -6.19 -8.61 -23.01
CA SER A 297 -6.81 -7.30 -22.74
C SER A 297 -6.27 -6.13 -23.58
N GLY A 298 -5.37 -6.39 -24.53
CA GLY A 298 -4.74 -5.34 -25.35
C GLY A 298 -3.58 -4.61 -24.68
N LEU A 299 -2.89 -5.25 -23.74
CA LEU A 299 -1.72 -4.68 -23.06
C LEU A 299 -0.66 -4.16 -24.03
N THR A 300 -0.27 -4.97 -25.02
CA THR A 300 0.71 -4.59 -26.04
C THR A 300 0.25 -3.44 -26.91
N TYR A 301 -1.04 -3.41 -27.26
CA TYR A 301 -1.64 -2.26 -27.95
C TYR A 301 -1.50 -0.98 -27.12
N ARG A 302 -1.85 -1.04 -25.82
CA ARG A 302 -1.68 0.10 -24.90
C ARG A 302 -0.23 0.46 -24.64
N ALA A 303 0.69 -0.51 -24.61
CA ALA A 303 2.12 -0.26 -24.46
C ALA A 303 2.67 0.56 -25.63
N ASN A 304 2.33 0.18 -26.85
CA ASN A 304 2.72 0.88 -28.07
C ASN A 304 2.07 2.26 -28.15
N GLN A 305 0.78 2.35 -27.82
CA GLN A 305 0.07 3.64 -27.76
C GLN A 305 0.72 4.60 -26.76
N LEU A 306 1.06 4.12 -25.56
CA LEU A 306 1.80 4.91 -24.57
C LEU A 306 3.18 5.32 -25.10
N ALA A 307 3.93 4.42 -25.73
CA ALA A 307 5.24 4.73 -26.27
C ALA A 307 5.19 5.86 -27.31
N SER A 308 4.31 5.74 -28.31
CA SER A 308 4.13 6.76 -29.35
C SER A 308 3.63 8.09 -28.78
N ALA A 309 2.72 8.06 -27.80
CA ALA A 309 2.18 9.27 -27.20
C ALA A 309 3.21 9.98 -26.31
N LEU A 310 4.07 9.24 -25.58
CA LEU A 310 5.20 9.81 -24.83
C LEU A 310 6.23 10.44 -25.77
N GLU A 311 6.52 9.83 -26.92
CA GLU A 311 7.41 10.41 -27.95
C GLU A 311 6.84 11.72 -28.49
N SER A 312 5.56 11.74 -28.87
CA SER A 312 4.88 12.95 -29.39
C SER A 312 4.81 14.07 -28.35
N THR A 313 4.56 13.73 -27.08
CA THR A 313 4.55 14.68 -25.97
C THR A 313 5.91 15.34 -25.81
N GLN A 314 6.97 14.52 -25.82
CA GLN A 314 8.34 14.99 -25.75
C GLN A 314 8.68 15.94 -26.91
N ASP A 315 8.36 15.56 -28.16
CA ASP A 315 8.59 16.39 -29.34
C ASP A 315 7.93 17.75 -29.20
N THR A 316 6.66 17.77 -28.78
CA THR A 316 5.91 19.00 -28.55
C THR A 316 6.59 19.90 -27.53
N LEU A 317 7.07 19.34 -26.40
CA LEU A 317 7.72 20.09 -25.32
C LEU A 317 9.10 20.65 -25.68
N PHE A 318 9.85 19.95 -26.55
CA PHE A 318 11.10 20.46 -27.10
C PHE A 318 10.84 21.56 -28.15
N SER A 319 9.81 21.40 -29.00
CA SER A 319 9.41 22.40 -29.99
C SER A 319 8.83 23.67 -29.36
N SER A 320 8.10 23.56 -28.26
CA SER A 320 7.55 24.71 -27.52
C SER A 320 8.58 25.45 -26.67
N GLY A 321 9.79 24.90 -26.49
CA GLY A 321 10.83 25.46 -25.62
C GLY A 321 10.55 25.30 -24.12
N THR A 322 9.54 24.52 -23.73
CA THR A 322 9.23 24.23 -22.32
C THR A 322 10.33 23.41 -21.66
N ILE A 323 10.97 22.51 -22.42
CA ILE A 323 12.20 21.82 -22.02
C ILE A 323 13.39 22.50 -22.74
N PRO A 324 14.42 22.98 -22.02
CA PRO A 324 15.60 23.58 -22.65
C PRO A 324 16.29 22.60 -23.62
N ALA A 325 16.74 23.09 -24.77
CA ALA A 325 17.49 22.29 -25.76
C ALA A 325 18.82 21.72 -25.23
N THR A 326 19.26 22.15 -24.05
CA THR A 326 20.43 21.63 -23.33
C THR A 326 20.16 20.28 -22.65
N ASN A 327 18.89 19.86 -22.50
CA ASN A 327 18.51 18.60 -21.86
C ASN A 327 18.50 17.44 -22.86
N SER A 328 18.87 16.25 -22.39
CA SER A 328 18.75 15.00 -23.14
C SER A 328 17.29 14.62 -23.35
N ARG A 329 16.98 14.06 -24.53
CA ARG A 329 15.71 13.39 -24.79
C ARG A 329 15.66 12.06 -24.03
N TYR A 330 14.51 11.74 -23.48
CA TYR A 330 14.19 10.43 -22.96
C TYR A 330 14.13 9.39 -24.08
N LYS A 331 14.75 8.25 -23.84
CA LYS A 331 14.64 7.02 -24.62
C LYS A 331 13.42 6.25 -24.14
N ILE A 332 12.53 5.84 -25.04
CA ILE A 332 11.34 5.10 -24.67
C ILE A 332 11.54 3.63 -25.04
N HIS A 333 11.44 2.75 -24.06
CA HIS A 333 11.67 1.31 -24.22
C HIS A 333 10.39 0.55 -23.85
N VAL A 334 9.85 -0.21 -24.80
CA VAL A 334 8.83 -1.21 -24.53
C VAL A 334 9.51 -2.56 -24.31
N VAL A 335 9.30 -3.14 -23.14
CA VAL A 335 9.89 -4.42 -22.73
C VAL A 335 8.79 -5.47 -22.70
N PRO A 336 8.67 -6.31 -23.74
CA PRO A 336 7.66 -7.34 -23.78
C PRO A 336 8.03 -8.49 -22.83
N THR A 337 7.03 -9.08 -22.19
CA THR A 337 7.17 -10.32 -21.42
C THR A 337 7.15 -11.57 -22.30
N HIS A 338 6.82 -11.43 -23.58
CA HIS A 338 6.76 -12.50 -24.58
C HIS A 338 7.66 -12.22 -25.77
N ASP A 339 8.29 -13.27 -26.28
CA ASP A 339 9.01 -13.24 -27.54
C ASP A 339 9.07 -14.66 -28.13
N ALA A 340 9.71 -14.83 -29.28
CA ALA A 340 9.84 -16.14 -29.93
C ALA A 340 10.52 -17.20 -29.06
N SER A 341 11.37 -16.80 -28.09
CA SER A 341 12.02 -17.71 -27.13
C SER A 341 11.21 -17.93 -25.85
N HIS A 342 10.20 -17.09 -25.59
CA HIS A 342 9.28 -17.17 -24.44
C HIS A 342 7.83 -17.07 -24.93
N PRO A 343 7.34 -18.09 -25.66
CA PRO A 343 5.98 -18.09 -26.20
C PRO A 343 4.95 -18.11 -25.08
N ARG A 344 3.69 -17.81 -25.40
CA ARG A 344 2.60 -17.76 -24.42
C ARG A 344 2.35 -19.08 -23.66
N THR A 345 2.78 -20.22 -24.19
CA THR A 345 2.70 -21.53 -23.54
C THR A 345 3.64 -21.68 -22.34
N VAL A 346 4.60 -20.77 -22.12
CA VAL A 346 5.47 -20.79 -20.93
C VAL A 346 4.70 -20.71 -19.61
N TYR A 347 3.45 -20.27 -19.62
CA TYR A 347 2.57 -20.21 -18.45
C TYR A 347 1.91 -21.55 -18.08
N ASP A 348 2.08 -22.60 -18.88
CA ASP A 348 1.57 -23.95 -18.58
C ASP A 348 2.22 -24.54 -17.31
N HIS A 349 3.46 -24.15 -17.02
CA HIS A 349 4.23 -24.63 -15.87
C HIS A 349 4.82 -23.49 -15.04
N ALA A 350 4.73 -23.60 -13.72
CA ALA A 350 5.21 -22.57 -12.80
C ALA A 350 6.72 -22.28 -12.93
N ARG A 351 7.52 -23.28 -13.31
CA ARG A 351 8.96 -23.14 -13.52
C ARG A 351 9.28 -22.24 -14.73
N THR A 352 8.73 -22.56 -15.90
CA THR A 352 8.96 -21.81 -17.14
C THR A 352 8.38 -20.40 -17.07
N GLU A 353 7.27 -20.24 -16.35
CA GLU A 353 6.72 -18.93 -16.02
C GLU A 353 7.70 -18.10 -15.20
N LYS A 354 8.24 -18.66 -14.10
CA LYS A 354 9.19 -17.97 -13.21
C LYS A 354 10.45 -17.55 -13.98
N GLU A 355 10.98 -18.44 -14.82
CA GLU A 355 12.14 -18.16 -15.69
C GLU A 355 11.84 -17.00 -16.65
N THR A 356 10.70 -17.03 -17.34
CA THR A 356 10.26 -15.96 -18.26
C THR A 356 10.10 -14.62 -17.56
N ARG A 357 9.47 -14.59 -16.37
CA ARG A 357 9.35 -13.38 -15.54
C ARG A 357 10.72 -12.85 -15.12
N GLY A 358 11.66 -13.72 -14.80
CA GLY A 358 13.05 -13.36 -14.48
C GLY A 358 13.79 -12.73 -15.66
N VAL A 359 13.57 -13.23 -16.88
CA VAL A 359 14.14 -12.67 -18.11
C VAL A 359 13.58 -11.26 -18.38
N ALA A 360 12.25 -11.10 -18.36
CA ALA A 360 11.61 -9.79 -18.57
C ALA A 360 12.05 -8.77 -17.50
N TYR A 361 12.12 -9.20 -16.24
CA TYR A 361 12.64 -8.38 -15.14
C TYR A 361 14.09 -7.94 -15.38
N THR A 362 14.96 -8.85 -15.81
CA THR A 362 16.37 -8.54 -16.10
C THR A 362 16.50 -7.56 -17.28
N ARG A 363 15.66 -7.70 -18.32
CA ARG A 363 15.62 -6.76 -19.46
C ARG A 363 15.18 -5.38 -19.02
N ALA A 364 14.08 -5.28 -18.26
CA ALA A 364 13.60 -4.02 -17.72
C ALA A 364 14.68 -3.35 -16.86
N ARG A 365 15.27 -4.10 -15.92
CA ARG A 365 16.36 -3.62 -15.05
C ARG A 365 17.54 -3.03 -15.82
N ARG A 366 17.98 -3.66 -16.91
CA ARG A 366 19.10 -3.17 -17.73
C ARG A 366 18.78 -1.88 -18.51
N LEU A 367 17.51 -1.65 -18.81
CA LEU A 367 17.04 -0.51 -19.59
C LEU A 367 16.65 0.69 -18.73
N LEU A 368 16.46 0.48 -17.42
CA LEU A 368 16.25 1.57 -16.46
C LEU A 368 17.51 2.42 -16.38
N GLY A 369 17.39 3.71 -16.66
CA GLY A 369 18.49 4.67 -16.69
C GLY A 369 18.01 6.12 -16.66
N LYS A 370 18.95 7.05 -16.47
CA LYS A 370 18.70 8.48 -16.20
C LYS A 370 17.87 9.20 -17.26
N ASP A 371 17.89 8.70 -18.49
CA ASP A 371 17.22 9.28 -19.65
C ASP A 371 16.30 8.25 -20.32
N SER A 372 15.63 7.36 -19.57
CA SER A 372 14.75 6.36 -20.18
C SER A 372 13.40 6.14 -19.50
N PHE A 373 12.33 6.08 -20.30
CA PHE A 373 11.07 5.46 -19.95
C PHE A 373 11.14 3.97 -20.23
N VAL A 374 10.78 3.14 -19.27
CA VAL A 374 10.65 1.70 -19.46
C VAL A 374 9.19 1.30 -19.26
N ILE A 375 8.54 0.82 -20.32
CA ILE A 375 7.18 0.29 -20.30
C ILE A 375 7.28 -1.23 -20.29
N LEU A 376 6.89 -1.85 -19.18
CA LEU A 376 6.84 -3.30 -19.09
C LEU A 376 5.51 -3.80 -19.67
N ASP A 377 5.57 -4.30 -20.89
CA ASP A 377 4.45 -4.85 -21.65
C ASP A 377 4.22 -6.32 -21.26
N GLY A 378 3.32 -6.52 -20.31
CA GLY A 378 2.91 -7.85 -19.88
C GLY A 378 1.73 -7.80 -18.93
N MET A 379 1.14 -8.97 -18.67
CA MET A 379 -0.01 -9.08 -17.75
C MET A 379 0.35 -8.65 -16.32
N ASN A 380 1.59 -8.92 -15.92
CA ASN A 380 2.12 -8.65 -14.59
C ASN A 380 1.09 -9.04 -13.49
N TYR A 381 0.50 -10.22 -13.65
CA TYR A 381 -0.76 -10.63 -13.02
C TYR A 381 -0.64 -11.07 -11.58
N ILE A 382 0.59 -11.20 -11.05
CA ILE A 382 0.85 -11.60 -9.68
C ILE A 382 1.32 -10.37 -8.90
N LYS A 383 0.67 -10.09 -7.78
CA LYS A 383 0.98 -8.96 -6.89
C LYS A 383 2.45 -8.97 -6.45
N GLY A 384 2.99 -10.14 -6.10
CA GLY A 384 4.40 -10.29 -5.71
C GLY A 384 5.38 -9.88 -6.81
N TYR A 385 5.05 -10.10 -8.09
CA TYR A 385 5.90 -9.69 -9.20
C TYR A 385 5.86 -8.18 -9.43
N ARG A 386 4.69 -7.54 -9.31
CA ARG A 386 4.56 -6.08 -9.34
C ARG A 386 5.33 -5.43 -8.19
N TYR A 387 5.29 -6.03 -7.00
CA TYR A 387 6.10 -5.58 -5.86
C TYR A 387 7.61 -5.65 -6.16
N GLN A 388 8.09 -6.74 -6.75
CA GLN A 388 9.50 -6.88 -7.14
C GLN A 388 9.94 -5.78 -8.12
N LEU A 389 9.14 -5.49 -9.14
CA LEU A 389 9.39 -4.41 -10.10
C LEU A 389 9.37 -3.02 -9.44
N TRP A 390 8.44 -2.82 -8.50
CA TRP A 390 8.39 -1.58 -7.71
C TRP A 390 9.63 -1.41 -6.83
N CYS A 391 10.11 -2.47 -6.18
CA CYS A 391 11.35 -2.45 -5.40
C CYS A 391 12.56 -2.08 -6.27
N GLU A 392 12.66 -2.62 -7.50
CA GLU A 392 13.72 -2.26 -8.44
C GLU A 392 13.68 -0.77 -8.78
N ALA A 393 12.48 -0.27 -9.09
CA ALA A 393 12.27 1.15 -9.34
C ALA A 393 12.66 2.01 -8.11
N LYS A 394 12.34 1.55 -6.90
CA LYS A 394 12.72 2.25 -5.67
C LYS A 394 14.22 2.24 -5.41
N ALA A 395 14.89 1.12 -5.64
CA ALA A 395 16.34 0.99 -5.49
C ALA A 395 17.10 1.96 -6.41
N LEU A 396 16.59 2.18 -7.62
CA LEU A 396 17.15 3.12 -8.58
C LEU A 396 16.69 4.58 -8.36
N GLY A 397 15.79 4.84 -7.41
CA GLY A 397 15.25 6.18 -7.17
C GLY A 397 14.38 6.73 -8.32
N THR A 398 13.80 5.84 -9.13
CA THR A 398 12.95 6.16 -10.29
C THR A 398 11.47 6.24 -9.88
N THR A 399 10.69 7.10 -10.55
CA THR A 399 9.23 7.08 -10.45
C THR A 399 8.71 5.79 -11.08
N CYS A 400 7.62 5.28 -10.53
CA CYS A 400 6.98 4.08 -11.05
C CYS A 400 5.47 4.25 -10.95
N CYS A 401 4.75 3.86 -11.98
CA CYS A 401 3.29 3.80 -11.96
C CYS A 401 2.79 2.44 -12.46
N VAL A 402 1.69 2.00 -11.86
CA VAL A 402 0.91 0.86 -12.34
C VAL A 402 -0.22 1.41 -13.21
N VAL A 403 -0.32 0.92 -14.45
CA VAL A 403 -1.41 1.24 -15.38
C VAL A 403 -2.23 -0.04 -15.59
N HIS A 404 -3.47 -0.03 -15.10
CA HIS A 404 -4.39 -1.15 -15.21
C HIS A 404 -5.22 -1.03 -16.50
N VAL A 405 -5.18 -2.03 -17.36
CA VAL A 405 -6.01 -2.12 -18.57
C VAL A 405 -7.27 -2.91 -18.24
N GLY A 406 -8.37 -2.20 -18.04
CA GLY A 406 -9.66 -2.76 -17.63
C GLY A 406 -10.45 -3.29 -18.82
N THR A 407 -10.23 -4.54 -19.19
CA THR A 407 -10.98 -5.23 -20.27
C THR A 407 -11.88 -6.31 -19.68
N PRO A 408 -13.18 -6.36 -20.03
CA PRO A 408 -14.07 -7.44 -19.60
C PRO A 408 -13.55 -8.82 -20.04
N ILE A 409 -13.78 -9.84 -19.20
CA ILE A 409 -13.33 -11.22 -19.45
C ILE A 409 -13.86 -11.74 -20.79
N ASP A 410 -15.14 -11.53 -21.08
CA ASP A 410 -15.76 -11.99 -22.34
C ASP A 410 -15.08 -11.37 -23.57
N GLN A 411 -14.66 -10.11 -23.47
CA GLN A 411 -13.92 -9.45 -24.52
C GLN A 411 -12.50 -10.03 -24.67
N CYS A 412 -11.83 -10.37 -23.56
CA CYS A 412 -10.54 -11.06 -23.60
C CYS A 412 -10.64 -12.44 -24.28
N VAL A 413 -11.72 -13.19 -24.01
CA VAL A 413 -12.00 -14.48 -24.65
C VAL A 413 -12.24 -14.27 -26.15
N ALA A 414 -13.13 -13.34 -26.53
CA ALA A 414 -13.41 -13.02 -27.93
C ALA A 414 -12.15 -12.58 -28.69
N ASN A 415 -11.29 -11.78 -28.07
CA ASN A 415 -10.00 -11.36 -28.64
C ASN A 415 -9.08 -12.57 -28.89
N ASN A 416 -9.07 -13.55 -27.98
CA ASN A 416 -8.27 -14.76 -28.15
C ASN A 416 -8.84 -15.68 -29.25
N GLU A 417 -10.16 -15.84 -29.30
CA GLU A 417 -10.84 -16.61 -30.35
C GLU A 417 -10.59 -16.02 -31.74
N ALA A 418 -10.66 -14.69 -31.86
CA ALA A 418 -10.32 -14.00 -33.11
C ALA A 418 -8.88 -14.30 -33.56
N ARG A 419 -7.92 -14.36 -32.63
CA ARG A 419 -6.53 -14.74 -32.92
C ARG A 419 -6.39 -16.21 -33.33
N ILE A 420 -7.15 -17.12 -32.73
CA ILE A 420 -7.19 -18.54 -33.12
C ILE A 420 -7.72 -18.67 -34.55
N HIS A 421 -8.87 -18.07 -34.86
CA HIS A 421 -9.46 -18.09 -36.19
C HIS A 421 -8.55 -17.48 -37.24
N HIS A 422 -7.88 -16.36 -36.92
CA HIS A 422 -6.90 -15.76 -37.81
C HIS A 422 -5.75 -16.72 -38.12
N ARG A 423 -5.18 -17.37 -37.09
CA ARG A 423 -4.09 -18.34 -37.25
C ARG A 423 -4.51 -19.56 -38.08
N GLU A 424 -5.73 -20.04 -37.90
CA GLU A 424 -6.28 -21.15 -38.69
C GLU A 424 -6.48 -20.77 -40.16
N ASN A 425 -6.97 -19.56 -40.42
CA ASN A 425 -7.15 -19.03 -41.76
C ASN A 425 -5.80 -18.86 -42.49
N VAL A 426 -4.78 -18.33 -41.80
CA VAL A 426 -3.42 -18.19 -42.37
C VAL A 426 -2.82 -19.56 -42.71
N LYS A 427 -2.90 -20.53 -41.79
CA LYS A 427 -2.45 -21.90 -42.06
C LYS A 427 -3.21 -22.54 -43.24
N ALA A 428 -4.51 -22.33 -43.32
CA ALA A 428 -5.32 -22.84 -44.43
C ALA A 428 -4.96 -22.20 -45.78
N SER A 429 -4.60 -20.90 -45.80
CA SER A 429 -4.11 -20.24 -47.01
C SER A 429 -2.71 -20.69 -47.43
N GLU A 430 -1.79 -20.92 -46.48
CA GLU A 430 -0.43 -21.42 -46.76
C GLU A 430 -0.44 -22.86 -47.29
N ILE A 431 -1.37 -23.70 -46.82
CA ILE A 431 -1.57 -25.06 -47.34
C ILE A 431 -2.12 -25.04 -48.76
N ARG A 432 -2.99 -24.06 -49.09
CA ARG A 432 -3.55 -23.87 -50.44
C ARG A 432 -2.51 -23.31 -51.42
N GLU A 433 -1.67 -22.36 -51.00
CA GLU A 433 -0.58 -21.84 -51.85
C GLU A 433 0.53 -22.87 -52.10
N ASN A 434 0.85 -23.73 -51.11
CA ASN A 434 1.82 -24.82 -51.28
C ASN A 434 1.31 -25.99 -52.15
N THR A 435 0.01 -26.05 -52.45
CA THR A 435 -0.55 -27.06 -53.36
C THR A 435 -0.61 -26.58 -54.82
N ASP A 436 -0.52 -25.26 -55.08
CA ASP A 436 -0.75 -24.67 -56.41
C ASP A 436 0.45 -23.91 -57.03
N ALA A 437 1.63 -23.84 -56.40
CA ALA A 437 2.77 -23.09 -56.98
C ALA A 437 4.15 -23.77 -56.84
N ALA A 438 4.46 -24.64 -57.80
CA ALA A 438 5.81 -24.75 -58.35
C ALA A 438 5.97 -23.66 -59.43
N GLY A 439 6.34 -22.43 -59.04
CA GLY A 439 6.60 -21.37 -60.01
C GLY A 439 6.52 -19.95 -59.44
N GLU A 440 7.66 -19.26 -59.51
CA GLU A 440 7.86 -17.81 -59.47
C GLU A 440 7.81 -17.06 -58.13
N GLN A 441 8.99 -16.52 -57.79
CA GLN A 441 9.25 -15.59 -56.70
C GLN A 441 8.61 -14.24 -56.99
N ALA A 442 7.63 -13.83 -56.19
CA ALA A 442 7.14 -12.46 -56.14
C ALA A 442 7.53 -11.82 -54.80
N THR A 443 8.41 -10.81 -54.89
CA THR A 443 8.79 -9.93 -53.78
C THR A 443 7.65 -8.97 -53.48
N GLY A 444 6.87 -9.24 -52.44
CA GLY A 444 5.83 -8.35 -51.92
C GLY A 444 6.04 -8.09 -50.44
N THR A 445 6.52 -6.90 -50.10
CA THR A 445 6.66 -6.42 -48.72
C THR A 445 5.26 -6.27 -48.11
N LYS A 446 4.87 -7.21 -47.24
CA LYS A 446 3.61 -7.12 -46.47
C LYS A 446 3.73 -6.02 -45.40
N PRO A 447 2.69 -5.19 -45.18
CA PRO A 447 2.67 -4.19 -44.13
C PRO A 447 2.57 -4.85 -42.74
N PRO A 448 3.11 -4.22 -41.67
CA PRO A 448 3.15 -4.81 -40.34
C PRO A 448 1.75 -4.73 -39.72
N THR A 449 1.06 -5.86 -39.62
CA THR A 449 -0.23 -5.97 -38.93
C THR A 449 -0.11 -7.00 -37.81
N GLU A 450 -0.65 -6.63 -36.64
CA GLU A 450 -0.38 -7.16 -35.29
C GLU A 450 -0.32 -8.69 -35.17
N THR A 451 0.87 -9.22 -34.88
CA THR A 451 1.19 -10.65 -34.83
C THR A 451 1.35 -11.14 -33.38
N GLU A 452 0.28 -11.12 -32.59
CA GLU A 452 0.31 -11.78 -31.28
C GLU A 452 -0.28 -13.20 -31.36
N ASP A 453 0.48 -14.21 -30.93
CA ASP A 453 -0.01 -15.58 -30.85
C ASP A 453 -1.21 -15.71 -29.90
N PRO A 454 -2.18 -16.62 -30.16
CA PRO A 454 -3.25 -16.92 -29.22
C PRO A 454 -2.76 -17.77 -28.04
N TYR A 455 -3.43 -17.64 -26.90
CA TYR A 455 -3.32 -18.61 -25.80
C TYR A 455 -4.16 -19.85 -26.11
N PRO A 456 -3.72 -21.06 -25.72
CA PRO A 456 -4.61 -22.22 -25.61
C PRO A 456 -5.83 -21.88 -24.74
N PRO A 457 -7.07 -22.27 -25.10
CA PRO A 457 -8.26 -21.88 -24.36
C PRO A 457 -8.24 -22.25 -22.88
N GLU A 458 -7.73 -23.43 -22.54
CA GLU A 458 -7.60 -23.88 -21.15
C GLU A 458 -6.59 -23.02 -20.37
N LEU A 459 -5.45 -22.69 -20.99
CA LEU A 459 -4.44 -21.82 -20.41
C LEU A 459 -4.96 -20.39 -20.24
N LEU A 460 -5.73 -19.88 -21.19
CA LEU A 460 -6.35 -18.55 -21.09
C LEU A 460 -7.27 -18.47 -19.86
N ASN A 461 -8.19 -19.43 -19.73
CA ASN A 461 -9.12 -19.49 -18.61
C ASN A 461 -8.38 -19.61 -17.28
N ASN A 462 -7.32 -20.42 -17.27
CA ASN A 462 -6.47 -20.59 -16.10
C ASN A 462 -5.72 -19.29 -15.72
N LEU A 463 -5.18 -18.56 -16.69
CA LEU A 463 -4.53 -17.27 -16.47
C LEU A 463 -5.51 -16.17 -16.01
N ILE A 464 -6.72 -16.14 -16.56
CA ILE A 464 -7.80 -15.24 -16.09
C ILE A 464 -8.12 -15.55 -14.62
N PHE A 465 -8.22 -16.83 -14.26
CA PHE A 465 -8.48 -17.24 -12.88
C PHE A 465 -7.33 -16.91 -11.92
N ARG A 466 -6.08 -17.00 -12.39
CA ARG A 466 -4.87 -16.65 -11.62
C ARG A 466 -4.64 -15.13 -11.52
N TYR A 467 -5.37 -14.31 -12.27
CA TYR A 467 -5.13 -12.87 -12.32
C TYR A 467 -5.45 -12.19 -10.98
N GLU A 468 -4.46 -11.52 -10.39
CA GLU A 468 -4.62 -10.71 -9.18
C GLU A 468 -4.70 -9.23 -9.56
N GLU A 469 -5.91 -8.68 -9.54
CA GLU A 469 -6.14 -7.25 -9.79
C GLU A 469 -5.28 -6.35 -8.87
N PRO A 470 -4.75 -5.24 -9.39
CA PRO A 470 -3.93 -4.31 -8.61
C PRO A 470 -4.72 -3.71 -7.45
N SER A 471 -4.23 -3.87 -6.23
CA SER A 471 -4.96 -3.51 -5.01
C SER A 471 -4.91 -2.01 -4.72
N THR A 472 -6.07 -1.39 -4.51
CA THR A 472 -6.17 0.03 -4.09
C THR A 472 -5.68 0.30 -2.67
N HIS A 473 -5.48 -0.74 -1.85
CA HIS A 473 -5.09 -0.66 -0.45
C HIS A 473 -3.57 -0.56 -0.25
N SER A 474 -2.78 -1.07 -1.21
CA SER A 474 -1.33 -1.01 -1.16
C SER A 474 -0.83 0.13 -2.05
N ARG A 475 -0.15 1.13 -1.48
CA ARG A 475 0.31 2.32 -2.22
C ARG A 475 1.16 1.99 -3.45
N TRP A 476 1.91 0.89 -3.41
CA TRP A 476 2.77 0.40 -4.49
C TRP A 476 2.04 -0.45 -5.53
N ASP A 477 0.90 -1.04 -5.17
CA ASP A 477 0.10 -1.90 -6.06
C ASP A 477 -1.11 -1.16 -6.65
N LYS A 478 -1.51 -0.04 -6.03
CA LYS A 478 -2.66 0.76 -6.44
C LYS A 478 -2.44 1.21 -7.89
N PRO A 479 -3.38 0.92 -8.81
CA PRO A 479 -3.28 1.42 -10.17
C PRO A 479 -3.37 2.95 -10.10
N LEU A 480 -2.33 3.62 -10.59
CA LEU A 480 -2.32 5.08 -10.67
C LEU A 480 -3.26 5.55 -11.78
N PHE A 481 -3.34 4.75 -12.85
CA PHE A 481 -4.24 4.94 -13.97
C PHE A 481 -4.96 3.62 -14.26
N THR A 482 -6.26 3.71 -14.52
CA THR A 482 -7.05 2.61 -15.07
C THR A 482 -7.54 3.06 -16.44
N VAL A 483 -7.26 2.27 -17.46
CA VAL A 483 -7.64 2.51 -18.86
C VAL A 483 -8.66 1.45 -19.24
N PRO A 484 -9.97 1.77 -19.20
CA PRO A 484 -11.02 0.92 -19.73
C PRO A 484 -10.75 0.53 -21.19
N TRP A 485 -11.18 -0.67 -21.58
CA TRP A 485 -11.10 -1.14 -22.96
C TRP A 485 -11.80 -0.19 -23.96
N SER A 486 -12.93 0.40 -23.54
CA SER A 486 -13.73 1.33 -24.33
C SER A 486 -13.02 2.65 -24.64
N ASP A 487 -12.01 3.02 -23.85
CA ASP A 487 -11.38 4.33 -23.96
C ASP A 487 -10.45 4.33 -25.18
N PRO A 488 -10.56 5.32 -26.09
CA PRO A 488 -9.73 5.31 -27.30
C PRO A 488 -8.25 5.48 -26.97
N GLU A 489 -7.91 6.30 -25.97
CA GLU A 489 -6.54 6.64 -25.62
C GLU A 489 -6.31 6.64 -24.11
N PRO A 490 -5.12 6.25 -23.62
CA PRO A 490 -4.74 6.40 -22.22
C PRO A 490 -4.60 7.90 -21.87
N PRO A 491 -4.76 8.28 -20.59
CA PRO A 491 -4.62 9.68 -20.14
C PRO A 491 -3.14 10.12 -20.15
N ILE A 492 -2.58 10.32 -21.34
CA ILE A 492 -1.15 10.55 -21.54
C ILE A 492 -0.65 11.81 -20.84
N ALA A 493 -1.48 12.86 -20.82
CA ALA A 493 -1.15 14.12 -20.16
C ALA A 493 -0.91 13.93 -18.66
N ASP A 494 -1.81 13.20 -17.99
CA ASP A 494 -1.70 12.92 -16.57
C ASP A 494 -0.57 11.93 -16.28
N ILE A 495 -0.37 10.93 -17.14
CA ILE A 495 0.73 9.96 -17.04
C ILE A 495 2.08 10.67 -17.15
N TRP A 496 2.25 11.55 -18.15
CA TRP A 496 3.47 12.32 -18.37
C TRP A 496 3.77 13.21 -17.16
N SER A 497 2.78 13.99 -16.71
CA SER A 497 2.96 14.89 -15.57
C SER A 497 3.18 14.16 -14.25
N ALA A 498 2.54 13.01 -14.04
CA ALA A 498 2.78 12.20 -12.85
C ALA A 498 4.19 11.57 -12.82
N LEU A 499 4.72 11.19 -13.99
CA LEU A 499 6.02 10.53 -14.10
C LEU A 499 7.20 11.49 -14.13
N THR A 500 7.06 12.64 -14.81
CA THR A 500 8.15 13.61 -15.02
C THR A 500 8.05 14.83 -14.10
N GLY A 501 6.87 15.10 -13.52
CA GLY A 501 6.60 16.35 -12.81
C GLY A 501 6.47 17.58 -13.72
N ILE A 502 6.57 17.42 -15.05
CA ILE A 502 6.45 18.49 -16.03
C ILE A 502 5.00 18.55 -16.53
N PRO A 503 4.33 19.72 -16.51
CA PRO A 503 2.98 19.86 -17.05
C PRO A 503 2.93 19.52 -18.54
N HIS A 504 1.90 18.75 -18.95
CA HIS A 504 1.67 18.43 -20.35
C HIS A 504 1.12 19.66 -21.12
N PRO A 505 1.49 19.90 -22.40
CA PRO A 505 1.04 21.07 -23.15
C PRO A 505 -0.48 21.30 -23.14
N SER A 506 -1.27 20.26 -23.33
CA SER A 506 -2.75 20.35 -23.32
C SER A 506 -3.35 20.73 -21.96
N THR A 507 -2.63 20.54 -20.86
CA THR A 507 -3.11 20.94 -19.51
C THR A 507 -2.91 22.42 -19.23
N VAL A 508 -2.00 23.08 -19.96
CA VAL A 508 -1.76 24.52 -19.87
C VAL A 508 -2.83 25.29 -20.65
N GLU A 509 -3.21 24.80 -21.83
CA GLU A 509 -4.28 25.39 -22.66
C GLU A 509 -5.67 25.30 -22.01
N ALA A 510 -5.97 24.19 -21.32
CA ALA A 510 -7.24 24.02 -20.60
C ALA A 510 -7.41 25.00 -19.43
N ALA A 511 -6.30 25.39 -18.77
CA ALA A 511 -6.33 26.36 -17.66
C ALA A 511 -6.58 27.81 -18.12
N GLU A 512 -6.30 28.14 -19.39
CA GLU A 512 -6.60 29.44 -19.98
C GLU A 512 -8.03 29.52 -20.54
N ALA A 513 -8.65 28.38 -20.88
CA ALA A 513 -10.02 28.31 -21.40
C ALA A 513 -11.12 28.43 -20.31
N ASP A 514 -10.83 28.03 -19.07
CA ASP A 514 -11.80 28.01 -17.94
C ASP A 514 -12.00 29.39 -17.26
N ASP A 515 -11.27 30.43 -17.67
CA ASP A 515 -11.34 31.79 -17.10
C ASP A 515 -12.34 32.72 -17.82
N ALA A 516 -13.19 32.18 -18.72
CA ALA A 516 -14.28 32.91 -19.35
C ALA A 516 -15.60 32.74 -18.54
N PRO A 517 -16.16 33.81 -17.94
CA PRO A 517 -17.36 33.68 -17.12
C PRO A 517 -18.58 33.28 -17.96
N SER A 518 -19.22 32.16 -17.62
CA SER A 518 -20.45 31.72 -18.27
C SER A 518 -21.64 32.63 -17.91
N ALA A 519 -22.46 32.97 -18.91
CA ALA A 519 -23.57 33.91 -18.83
C ALA A 519 -24.66 33.55 -17.77
N LEU A 520 -24.69 32.30 -17.30
CA LEU A 520 -25.60 31.84 -16.25
C LEU A 520 -25.26 32.38 -14.86
N ALA A 521 -23.97 32.61 -14.57
CA ALA A 521 -23.53 33.14 -13.28
C ALA A 521 -23.92 34.61 -13.07
N SER A 522 -24.07 35.38 -14.16
CA SER A 522 -24.47 36.79 -14.12
C SER A 522 -25.95 36.98 -13.81
N ILE A 523 -26.82 36.02 -14.18
CA ILE A 523 -28.28 36.12 -13.99
C ILE A 523 -28.65 35.87 -12.52
N LEU A 524 -27.98 34.91 -11.86
CA LEU A 524 -28.26 34.52 -10.47
C LEU A 524 -27.87 35.57 -9.42
N SER A 525 -26.97 36.51 -9.73
CA SER A 525 -26.58 37.58 -8.81
C SER A 525 -27.55 38.76 -8.74
N SER A 526 -28.59 38.81 -9.59
CA SER A 526 -29.45 40.00 -9.74
C SER A 526 -30.76 39.97 -8.93
N THR A 527 -31.05 38.93 -8.17
CA THR A 527 -32.30 38.83 -7.40
C THR A 527 -32.04 38.92 -5.89
N GLN A 528 -32.09 40.14 -5.35
CA GLN A 528 -32.32 40.38 -3.92
C GLN A 528 -33.80 40.66 -3.65
N LEU A 529 -34.35 39.94 -2.68
CA LEU A 529 -35.43 40.33 -1.78
C LEU A 529 -35.22 39.49 -0.51
N SER A 530 -35.38 39.90 0.74
CA SER A 530 -35.52 41.15 1.50
C SER A 530 -35.97 40.68 2.90
N ASP A 531 -35.39 41.23 3.97
CA ASP A 531 -35.50 40.81 5.37
C ASP A 531 -36.93 40.70 5.98
N VAL A 532 -37.15 39.72 6.87
CA VAL A 532 -37.81 39.95 8.20
C VAL A 532 -37.56 38.81 9.23
N THR A 533 -36.78 39.14 10.26
CA THR A 533 -36.90 38.85 11.71
C THR A 533 -37.44 37.51 12.25
N SER A 534 -36.61 36.78 13.02
CA SER A 534 -36.77 36.61 14.49
C SER A 534 -35.53 35.96 15.13
N VAL A 535 -35.05 36.57 16.23
CA VAL A 535 -33.77 36.35 16.91
C VAL A 535 -33.94 35.47 18.17
N ALA A 536 -32.97 34.59 18.44
CA ALA A 536 -32.55 34.21 19.80
C ALA A 536 -31.08 33.73 19.86
N GLY A 537 -30.21 34.59 20.44
CA GLY A 537 -28.89 34.41 21.10
C GLY A 537 -27.77 33.62 20.38
N SER A 538 -26.69 34.19 19.82
CA SER A 538 -25.61 35.08 20.36
C SER A 538 -24.78 34.41 21.47
N ILE A 539 -23.46 34.17 21.33
CA ILE A 539 -22.37 35.16 21.41
C ILE A 539 -21.21 34.81 20.44
N ALA A 540 -20.70 35.85 19.79
CA ALA A 540 -19.65 35.87 18.79
C ALA A 540 -18.22 36.01 19.38
N MET A 541 -17.21 35.63 18.60
CA MET A 541 -15.91 36.31 18.63
C MET A 541 -15.61 36.96 17.27
N THR A 542 -15.19 38.21 17.41
CA THR A 542 -14.96 39.29 16.47
C THR A 542 -13.83 39.05 15.49
N THR A 543 -14.09 39.43 14.24
CA THR A 543 -13.11 39.78 13.22
C THR A 543 -12.57 41.19 13.47
N THR A 544 -11.26 41.38 13.34
CA THR A 544 -10.65 42.67 13.02
C THR A 544 -10.13 42.61 11.59
N ARG A 545 -10.61 43.55 10.77
CA ARG A 545 -10.27 43.76 9.35
C ARG A 545 -9.25 44.90 9.26
N ALA A 546 -8.13 44.67 8.56
CA ALA A 546 -7.34 45.64 7.78
C ALA A 546 -6.11 44.88 7.23
N GLY A 547 -5.67 44.92 5.97
CA GLY A 547 -6.07 45.63 4.76
C GLY A 547 -5.50 44.86 3.55
N GLY A 548 -6.02 45.17 2.36
CA GLY A 548 -5.88 44.35 1.15
C GLY A 548 -4.47 44.26 0.55
N LEU A 549 -4.13 43.04 0.14
CA LEU A 549 -3.35 42.71 -1.06
C LEU A 549 -4.08 41.52 -1.71
N GLN A 550 -4.32 41.60 -3.03
CA GLN A 550 -5.07 40.61 -3.81
C GLN A 550 -4.44 39.22 -3.69
N GLN A 551 -4.98 38.42 -2.78
CA GLN A 551 -4.71 36.99 -2.71
C GLN A 551 -5.48 36.35 -3.87
N ARG A 552 -4.74 35.87 -4.88
CA ARG A 552 -5.28 35.00 -5.93
C ARG A 552 -6.19 33.98 -5.25
N GLN A 553 -7.47 33.99 -5.62
CA GLN A 553 -8.45 33.04 -5.08
C GLN A 553 -7.93 31.64 -5.35
N ARG A 554 -7.51 30.97 -4.28
CA ARG A 554 -7.22 29.54 -4.31
C ARG A 554 -8.51 28.87 -4.76
N ILE A 555 -8.49 28.29 -5.96
CA ILE A 555 -9.62 27.56 -6.55
C ILE A 555 -10.17 26.64 -5.45
N LYS A 556 -11.44 26.87 -5.05
CA LYS A 556 -12.11 25.99 -4.10
C LYS A 556 -12.37 24.68 -4.84
N ILE A 557 -11.44 23.73 -4.67
CA ILE A 557 -11.62 22.34 -5.07
C ILE A 557 -12.89 21.86 -4.34
N LYS A 558 -13.98 21.62 -5.08
CA LYS A 558 -15.11 20.85 -4.54
C LYS A 558 -14.55 19.46 -4.21
N PRO A 559 -14.58 19.03 -2.93
CA PRO A 559 -14.12 17.69 -2.59
C PRO A 559 -14.91 16.68 -3.42
N HIS A 560 -14.19 15.94 -4.25
CA HIS A 560 -14.75 14.81 -4.97
C HIS A 560 -15.15 13.74 -3.95
N LEU A 561 -16.18 12.93 -4.21
CA LEU A 561 -16.62 11.86 -3.29
C LEU A 561 -15.47 10.90 -2.87
N ALA A 562 -14.37 10.88 -3.64
CA ALA A 562 -13.12 10.17 -3.35
C ALA A 562 -12.22 10.78 -2.23
N THR A 563 -12.47 12.01 -1.75
CA THR A 563 -11.74 12.62 -0.61
C THR A 563 -12.56 12.68 0.68
N VAL A 564 -13.82 12.26 0.65
CA VAL A 564 -14.59 11.95 1.86
C VAL A 564 -14.23 10.51 2.25
N GLN A 565 -13.46 10.34 3.33
CA GLN A 565 -13.27 8.99 3.85
C GLN A 565 -14.65 8.42 4.22
N PRO A 566 -15.00 7.19 3.77
CA PRO A 566 -16.17 6.52 4.32
C PRO A 566 -16.00 6.44 5.84
N VAL A 567 -17.08 6.68 6.57
CA VAL A 567 -17.11 6.59 8.04
C VAL A 567 -16.49 5.25 8.43
N ALA A 568 -15.50 5.30 9.32
CA ALA A 568 -14.80 4.10 9.76
C ALA A 568 -15.80 3.04 10.23
N THR A 569 -15.90 1.92 9.50
CA THR A 569 -16.67 0.75 9.92
C THR A 569 -16.11 0.31 11.27
N ASN A 570 -16.95 0.28 12.31
CA ASN A 570 -16.55 -0.19 13.63
C ASN A 570 -15.93 -1.60 13.49
N SER A 571 -14.72 -1.80 14.04
CA SER A 571 -13.95 -3.05 13.92
C SER A 571 -14.72 -4.26 14.44
N SER A 572 -15.61 -4.08 15.43
CA SER A 572 -16.47 -5.15 15.93
C SER A 572 -17.52 -5.60 14.90
N ALA A 573 -18.09 -4.67 14.14
CA ALA A 573 -19.15 -4.97 13.16
C ALA A 573 -18.61 -5.74 11.94
N LEU A 574 -17.36 -5.47 11.57
CA LEU A 574 -16.67 -6.18 10.49
C LEU A 574 -16.32 -7.62 10.92
N TYR A 575 -15.83 -7.79 12.15
CA TYR A 575 -15.56 -9.11 12.72
C TYR A 575 -16.84 -9.96 12.80
N ASP A 576 -17.95 -9.38 13.27
CA ASP A 576 -19.24 -10.08 13.37
C ASP A 576 -19.77 -10.50 11.98
N MET A 577 -19.59 -9.67 10.96
CA MET A 577 -19.91 -10.04 9.57
C MET A 577 -19.06 -11.21 9.08
N GLU A 578 -17.75 -11.13 9.25
CA GLU A 578 -16.82 -12.16 8.80
C GLU A 578 -17.09 -13.50 9.49
N LYS A 579 -17.46 -13.45 10.77
CA LYS A 579 -17.87 -14.62 11.56
C LYS A 579 -19.17 -15.23 11.03
N ARG A 580 -20.22 -14.43 10.81
CA ARG A 580 -21.51 -14.91 10.30
C ARG A 580 -21.38 -15.54 8.91
N THR A 581 -20.72 -14.86 7.97
CA THR A 581 -20.50 -15.41 6.62
C THR A 581 -19.66 -16.68 6.62
N SER A 582 -18.70 -16.82 7.55
CA SER A 582 -17.93 -18.06 7.71
C SER A 582 -18.78 -19.22 8.24
N ALA A 583 -19.71 -18.96 9.16
CA ALA A 583 -20.62 -19.98 9.68
C ALA A 583 -21.52 -20.54 8.56
N ILE A 584 -21.98 -19.69 7.65
CA ILE A 584 -22.78 -20.09 6.47
C ILE A 584 -21.98 -21.02 5.55
N VAL A 585 -20.73 -20.67 5.24
CA VAL A 585 -19.84 -21.54 4.44
C VAL A 585 -19.58 -22.88 5.14
N SER A 586 -19.44 -22.86 6.48
CA SER A 586 -19.30 -24.09 7.27
C SER A 586 -20.54 -24.97 7.21
N ALA A 587 -21.75 -24.40 7.26
CA ALA A 587 -22.99 -25.16 7.15
C ALA A 587 -23.13 -25.85 5.78
N ILE A 588 -22.76 -25.14 4.70
CA ILE A 588 -22.72 -25.71 3.35
C ILE A 588 -21.72 -26.88 3.29
N ARG A 589 -20.54 -26.72 3.90
CA ARG A 589 -19.54 -27.81 3.95
C ARG A 589 -20.06 -29.04 4.68
N THR A 590 -20.72 -28.86 5.83
CA THR A 590 -21.33 -29.95 6.57
C THR A 590 -22.36 -30.69 5.71
N PHE A 591 -23.21 -29.96 4.98
CA PHE A 591 -24.17 -30.55 4.07
C PHE A 591 -23.50 -31.38 2.96
N THR A 592 -22.47 -30.84 2.30
CA THR A 592 -21.75 -31.55 1.23
C THR A 592 -20.97 -32.78 1.71
N THR A 593 -20.70 -32.87 3.02
CA THR A 593 -20.05 -34.06 3.61
C THR A 593 -21.03 -35.23 3.70
N SER A 594 -22.31 -34.95 3.97
CA SER A 594 -23.38 -35.97 4.00
C SER A 594 -23.98 -36.24 2.62
N ASN A 595 -23.84 -35.30 1.69
CA ASN A 595 -24.37 -35.37 0.32
C ASN A 595 -23.27 -34.98 -0.67
N SER A 596 -22.42 -35.93 -1.03
CA SER A 596 -21.26 -35.68 -1.89
C SER A 596 -21.63 -35.53 -3.38
N SER A 597 -22.61 -36.29 -3.88
CA SER A 597 -23.08 -36.27 -5.27
C SER A 597 -24.27 -35.34 -5.48
N ALA A 598 -24.26 -34.55 -6.54
CA ALA A 598 -25.34 -33.65 -6.93
C ALA A 598 -26.61 -34.43 -7.28
N GLN A 599 -26.49 -35.54 -8.01
CA GLN A 599 -27.61 -36.42 -8.33
C GLN A 599 -28.24 -37.05 -7.08
N ALA A 600 -27.41 -37.54 -6.14
CA ALA A 600 -27.90 -38.13 -4.90
C ALA A 600 -28.60 -37.09 -4.01
N ALA A 601 -28.04 -35.87 -3.93
CA ALA A 601 -28.63 -34.77 -3.17
C ALA A 601 -29.97 -34.31 -3.76
N LEU A 602 -30.10 -34.28 -5.09
CA LEU A 602 -31.36 -33.95 -5.77
C LEU A 602 -32.43 -35.02 -5.57
N ALA A 603 -32.05 -36.30 -5.58
CA ALA A 603 -32.98 -37.41 -5.34
C ALA A 603 -33.54 -37.42 -3.91
N GLN A 604 -32.78 -36.88 -2.94
CA GLN A 604 -33.18 -36.74 -1.54
C GLN A 604 -33.85 -35.40 -1.23
N SER A 605 -33.90 -34.47 -2.20
CA SER A 605 -34.50 -33.15 -1.99
C SER A 605 -36.03 -33.24 -1.97
N GLU A 606 -36.66 -32.57 -1.02
CA GLU A 606 -38.11 -32.43 -0.95
C GLU A 606 -38.67 -31.51 -2.05
N ASP A 607 -37.82 -30.66 -2.65
CA ASP A 607 -38.19 -29.74 -3.73
C ASP A 607 -37.60 -30.21 -5.07
N SER A 608 -38.49 -30.60 -5.99
CA SER A 608 -38.12 -31.01 -7.36
C SER A 608 -37.33 -29.95 -8.16
N ARG A 609 -37.31 -28.69 -7.71
CA ARG A 609 -36.65 -27.57 -8.39
C ARG A 609 -35.16 -27.44 -8.07
N GLY A 610 -34.66 -28.07 -7.00
CA GLY A 610 -33.26 -27.91 -6.58
C GLY A 610 -32.94 -28.41 -5.17
N ILE A 611 -31.72 -28.16 -4.73
CA ILE A 611 -31.22 -28.55 -3.41
C ILE A 611 -31.42 -27.38 -2.43
N ASN A 612 -32.05 -27.66 -1.29
CA ASN A 612 -32.19 -26.71 -0.19
C ASN A 612 -31.24 -27.05 0.95
N ILE A 613 -30.35 -26.12 1.31
CA ILE A 613 -29.40 -26.27 2.41
C ILE A 613 -29.83 -25.35 3.55
N PRO A 614 -30.29 -25.90 4.70
CA PRO A 614 -30.63 -25.09 5.86
C PRO A 614 -29.37 -24.56 6.52
N VAL A 615 -29.43 -23.31 6.97
CA VAL A 615 -28.30 -22.61 7.60
C VAL A 615 -28.74 -22.09 8.98
N PRO A 616 -27.98 -22.33 10.06
CA PRO A 616 -28.32 -21.85 11.40
C PRO A 616 -28.42 -20.32 11.46
N GLU A 617 -29.38 -19.80 12.22
CA GLU A 617 -29.57 -18.36 12.51
C GLU A 617 -29.87 -17.47 11.28
N VAL A 618 -30.30 -18.07 10.17
CA VAL A 618 -30.71 -17.37 8.93
C VAL A 618 -32.12 -17.83 8.54
N SER A 619 -32.97 -16.89 8.10
CA SER A 619 -34.37 -17.22 7.76
C SER A 619 -34.51 -17.85 6.36
N THR A 620 -33.55 -17.59 5.48
CA THR A 620 -33.52 -18.09 4.10
C THR A 620 -32.56 -19.28 3.97
N SER A 621 -32.97 -20.35 3.28
CA SER A 621 -32.08 -21.46 2.90
C SER A 621 -31.19 -21.09 1.71
N VAL A 622 -30.01 -21.70 1.63
CA VAL A 622 -29.21 -21.65 0.40
C VAL A 622 -29.85 -22.62 -0.59
N PHE A 623 -30.26 -22.10 -1.75
CA PHE A 623 -30.97 -22.85 -2.78
C PHE A 623 -30.11 -22.97 -4.04
N ILE A 624 -29.98 -24.20 -4.53
CA ILE A 624 -29.21 -24.50 -5.74
C ILE A 624 -30.18 -25.12 -6.75
N PRO A 625 -30.46 -24.46 -7.88
CA PRO A 625 -31.34 -25.00 -8.90
C PRO A 625 -30.83 -26.34 -9.44
N ALA A 626 -31.74 -27.27 -9.72
CA ALA A 626 -31.38 -28.63 -10.16
C ALA A 626 -30.48 -28.63 -11.39
N HIS A 627 -30.79 -27.77 -12.37
CA HIS A 627 -29.99 -27.65 -13.59
C HIS A 627 -28.55 -27.16 -13.33
N VAL A 628 -28.35 -26.32 -12.31
CA VAL A 628 -27.03 -25.79 -11.92
C VAL A 628 -26.23 -26.79 -11.11
N ALA A 629 -26.90 -27.53 -10.23
CA ALA A 629 -26.27 -28.62 -9.50
C ALA A 629 -25.71 -29.68 -10.45
N THR A 630 -26.41 -29.96 -11.56
CA THR A 630 -25.99 -30.96 -12.56
C THR A 630 -25.13 -30.41 -13.70
N SER A 631 -25.00 -29.09 -13.87
CA SER A 631 -24.19 -28.48 -14.94
C SER A 631 -22.72 -28.33 -14.59
N SER A 632 -22.30 -28.76 -13.39
CA SER A 632 -20.91 -28.68 -12.95
C SER A 632 -20.03 -29.69 -13.70
N SER A 633 -18.73 -29.41 -13.81
CA SER A 633 -17.77 -30.29 -14.50
C SER A 633 -17.54 -31.62 -13.77
N THR A 634 -18.05 -31.74 -12.55
CA THR A 634 -18.05 -32.95 -11.72
C THR A 634 -19.40 -33.09 -11.04
N ASP A 635 -19.82 -34.34 -10.81
CA ASP A 635 -21.01 -34.65 -10.00
C ASP A 635 -20.74 -34.48 -8.49
N GLU A 636 -19.47 -34.37 -8.08
CA GLU A 636 -19.11 -34.09 -6.70
C GLU A 636 -19.36 -32.61 -6.34
N LEU A 637 -20.36 -32.35 -5.49
CA LEU A 637 -20.75 -30.99 -5.09
C LEU A 637 -19.59 -30.19 -4.49
N ALA A 638 -18.76 -30.82 -3.66
CA ALA A 638 -17.58 -30.21 -3.01
C ALA A 638 -16.24 -30.56 -3.68
N GLY A 639 -16.26 -31.39 -4.72
CA GLY A 639 -15.06 -31.82 -5.44
C GLY A 639 -14.44 -30.69 -6.27
N ALA A 640 -13.26 -30.93 -6.83
CA ALA A 640 -12.61 -29.95 -7.70
C ALA A 640 -13.47 -29.66 -8.94
N GLY A 641 -13.92 -28.41 -9.10
CA GLY A 641 -14.86 -28.00 -10.15
C GLY A 641 -16.35 -28.10 -9.78
N GLY A 642 -16.67 -28.59 -8.57
CA GLY A 642 -18.04 -28.64 -8.04
C GLY A 642 -18.60 -27.26 -7.68
N ILE A 643 -19.93 -27.11 -7.78
CA ILE A 643 -20.66 -25.86 -7.49
C ILE A 643 -20.47 -25.36 -6.05
N LEU A 644 -20.24 -26.27 -5.09
CA LEU A 644 -20.04 -25.99 -3.67
C LEU A 644 -18.61 -26.25 -3.19
N ALA A 645 -17.64 -26.29 -4.11
CA ALA A 645 -16.23 -26.39 -3.76
C ALA A 645 -15.81 -25.26 -2.81
N LEU A 646 -15.07 -25.60 -1.75
CA LEU A 646 -14.64 -24.65 -0.71
C LEU A 646 -13.90 -23.41 -1.28
N PRO A 647 -12.99 -23.54 -2.28
CA PRO A 647 -12.38 -22.38 -2.91
C PRO A 647 -13.38 -21.41 -3.57
N ARG A 648 -14.44 -21.94 -4.21
CA ARG A 648 -15.49 -21.14 -4.85
C ARG A 648 -16.34 -20.41 -3.81
N LEU A 649 -16.75 -21.10 -2.75
CA LEU A 649 -17.53 -20.51 -1.65
C LEU A 649 -16.73 -19.41 -0.93
N GLN A 650 -15.44 -19.63 -0.68
CA GLN A 650 -14.58 -18.61 -0.06
C GLN A 650 -14.34 -17.40 -0.98
N ARG A 651 -14.34 -17.59 -2.30
CA ARG A 651 -14.28 -16.48 -3.27
C ARG A 651 -15.55 -15.63 -3.23
N LEU A 652 -16.72 -16.26 -3.33
CA LEU A 652 -18.02 -15.58 -3.24
C LEU A 652 -18.17 -14.85 -1.90
N ARG A 653 -17.71 -15.46 -0.80
CA ARG A 653 -17.65 -14.80 0.52
C ARG A 653 -16.77 -13.55 0.51
N ARG A 654 -15.54 -13.62 0.00
CA ARG A 654 -14.64 -12.46 -0.06
C ARG A 654 -15.19 -11.35 -0.95
N GLN A 655 -15.79 -11.69 -2.08
CA GLN A 655 -16.46 -10.75 -2.99
C GLN A 655 -17.59 -10.01 -2.26
N TRP A 656 -18.47 -10.75 -1.60
CA TRP A 656 -19.60 -10.15 -0.86
C TRP A 656 -19.15 -9.29 0.32
N VAL A 657 -18.16 -9.75 1.10
CA VAL A 657 -17.58 -8.98 2.22
C VAL A 657 -16.95 -7.68 1.72
N SER A 658 -16.25 -7.71 0.58
CA SER A 658 -15.65 -6.53 -0.04
C SER A 658 -16.71 -5.51 -0.47
N LEU A 659 -17.79 -5.97 -1.12
CA LEU A 659 -18.89 -5.13 -1.60
C LEU A 659 -19.69 -4.47 -0.46
N ASN A 660 -19.84 -5.16 0.67
CA ASN A 660 -20.72 -4.71 1.76
C ASN A 660 -19.98 -4.05 2.93
N ARG A 661 -18.64 -4.02 2.91
CA ARG A 661 -17.80 -3.45 3.98
C ARG A 661 -18.15 -2.00 4.35
N SER A 662 -18.57 -1.18 3.39
CA SER A 662 -18.93 0.24 3.59
C SER A 662 -20.33 0.46 4.14
N TYR A 663 -21.20 -0.55 4.11
CA TYR A 663 -22.62 -0.43 4.45
C TYR A 663 -22.94 -0.95 5.85
N ILE A 664 -21.92 -1.27 6.65
CA ILE A 664 -22.07 -1.99 7.93
C ILE A 664 -21.74 -1.08 9.10
N GLY A 665 -22.61 -1.06 10.12
CA GLY A 665 -22.38 -0.33 11.36
C GLY A 665 -22.60 1.19 11.29
N GLY A 666 -23.28 1.69 10.26
CA GLY A 666 -23.68 3.10 10.18
C GLY A 666 -24.74 3.44 11.23
N SER A 667 -24.33 4.08 12.33
CA SER A 667 -25.26 4.76 13.23
C SER A 667 -25.68 6.08 12.58
N HIS A 668 -26.86 6.13 11.98
CA HIS A 668 -27.51 7.40 11.65
C HIS A 668 -28.60 7.71 12.65
N SER A 669 -28.27 8.63 13.56
CA SER A 669 -29.23 9.45 14.28
C SER A 669 -30.01 10.32 13.27
N ALA A 670 -31.34 10.18 13.30
CA ALA A 670 -32.38 11.12 12.89
C ALA A 670 -31.99 12.30 11.96
N ASN A 671 -32.07 12.09 10.65
CA ASN A 671 -32.82 12.99 9.76
C ASN A 671 -33.00 12.33 8.38
N GLN A 672 -34.26 12.08 8.02
CA GLN A 672 -34.68 11.56 6.73
C GLN A 672 -34.34 12.54 5.60
N THR A 673 -33.70 12.04 4.54
CA THR A 673 -34.19 12.05 3.13
C THR A 673 -33.06 11.65 2.18
N SER A 674 -32.73 10.35 2.09
CA SER A 674 -32.22 9.65 0.88
C SER A 674 -31.98 8.16 1.20
N SER A 675 -32.36 7.30 0.28
CA SER A 675 -32.80 5.91 0.49
C SER A 675 -31.71 4.84 0.36
N VAL A 676 -30.66 4.86 1.19
CA VAL A 676 -29.72 3.73 1.27
C VAL A 676 -29.54 3.32 2.74
N ASN A 677 -30.36 2.37 3.17
CA ASN A 677 -30.29 1.78 4.52
C ASN A 677 -29.04 0.89 4.63
N GLY A 678 -28.21 1.11 5.65
CA GLY A 678 -27.10 0.21 5.98
C GLY A 678 -27.58 -1.17 6.47
N LEU A 679 -26.74 -2.19 6.34
CA LEU A 679 -26.99 -3.56 6.78
C LEU A 679 -26.80 -3.68 8.30
N ALA A 680 -27.87 -4.04 9.02
CA ALA A 680 -27.79 -4.35 10.44
C ALA A 680 -27.11 -5.72 10.68
N PRO A 681 -26.42 -5.94 11.81
CA PRO A 681 -25.65 -7.17 12.06
C PRO A 681 -26.46 -8.48 11.99
N ASP A 682 -27.74 -8.43 12.33
CA ASP A 682 -28.71 -9.53 12.24
C ASP A 682 -29.14 -9.84 10.79
N GLN A 683 -29.10 -8.85 9.90
CA GLN A 683 -29.48 -8.99 8.49
C GLN A 683 -28.38 -9.52 7.59
N VAL A 684 -27.13 -9.49 8.06
CA VAL A 684 -25.92 -9.92 7.32
C VAL A 684 -26.04 -11.36 6.80
N GLY A 685 -26.57 -12.27 7.63
CA GLY A 685 -26.69 -13.68 7.26
C GLY A 685 -27.66 -13.89 6.10
N ASP A 686 -28.87 -13.33 6.21
CA ASP A 686 -29.89 -13.42 5.16
C ASP A 686 -29.46 -12.70 3.88
N ALA A 687 -28.79 -11.56 3.97
CA ALA A 687 -28.27 -10.84 2.82
C ALA A 687 -27.19 -11.63 2.07
N PHE A 688 -26.30 -12.32 2.80
CA PHE A 688 -25.29 -13.17 2.19
C PHE A 688 -25.91 -14.41 1.53
N VAL A 689 -26.90 -15.05 2.15
CA VAL A 689 -27.61 -16.18 1.53
C VAL A 689 -28.34 -15.76 0.25
N ARG A 690 -28.99 -14.59 0.24
CA ARG A 690 -29.63 -14.06 -0.99
C ARG A 690 -28.62 -13.84 -2.11
N PHE A 691 -27.45 -13.29 -1.79
CA PHE A 691 -26.36 -13.15 -2.74
C PHE A 691 -25.91 -14.51 -3.31
N LEU A 692 -25.68 -15.50 -2.43
CA LEU A 692 -25.32 -16.85 -2.89
C LEU A 692 -26.39 -17.45 -3.80
N ASN A 693 -27.67 -17.30 -3.46
CA ASN A 693 -28.76 -17.81 -4.28
C ASN A 693 -28.85 -17.12 -5.65
N ALA A 694 -28.56 -15.81 -5.73
CA ALA A 694 -28.48 -15.09 -7.00
C ALA A 694 -27.31 -15.60 -7.86
N GLU A 695 -26.13 -15.76 -7.27
CA GLU A 695 -24.94 -16.30 -7.92
C GLU A 695 -25.13 -17.75 -8.41
N PHE A 696 -25.90 -18.55 -7.67
CA PHE A 696 -26.25 -19.91 -8.09
C PHE A 696 -27.41 -19.98 -9.09
N ALA A 697 -28.24 -18.95 -9.22
CA ALA A 697 -29.34 -18.89 -10.19
C ALA A 697 -28.89 -18.48 -11.60
N GLY A 698 -27.66 -17.96 -11.75
CA GLY A 698 -27.03 -17.75 -13.06
C GLY A 698 -27.42 -16.46 -13.81
N GLY A 699 -27.64 -15.33 -13.14
CA GLY A 699 -27.83 -14.05 -13.82
C GLY A 699 -27.78 -12.82 -12.92
N GLU A 700 -27.24 -11.73 -13.49
CA GLU A 700 -26.93 -10.39 -12.96
C GLU A 700 -27.74 -9.84 -11.75
N PRO A 701 -27.11 -8.99 -10.91
CA PRO A 701 -27.61 -8.54 -9.60
C PRO A 701 -28.99 -7.86 -9.60
#